data_AF-A0A8T4TE95-F1
#
_entry.id   AF-A0A8T4TE95-F1
#
_cell.length_a   1.000
_cell.length_b   1.000
_cell.length_c   1.000
_cell.angle_alpha   90.00
_cell.angle_beta   90.00
_cell.angle_gamma   90.00
#
_symmetry.space_group_name_H-M   'P 1'
#
loop_
_entity.id
_entity.type
_entity.pdbx_description
1 polymer ?
#
loop_
_entity_poly.entity_id
_entity_poly.type
_entity_poly.pdbx_seq_one_letter_code
_entity_poly.pdbx_strand_id
1 'polypeptide(L)'
;MRPKKKNFVEYFNSLKYRNLIIGIVIFVILILLITFVLLGIRISFIINDELSIQLEPLDKNIVTTYDKDNNISFEFVNDNSFVCKSECSYEFIDLSNNKVIDTDTLILKSKTKVIKNYDLTPNEYGSGQDIYSFQVTCHNIKSLFCATDGKDRYKSSFVTLSYDLSEEERAKALRIKDKLNGFLTILRNIDIKKQEITYLFDNLYFILKDSLFFNNLNSLNIDVSNVNSGFNDLENKSKNMVDLWDANNYVILLDILNETSSNLSITYDKVNSTEIKLYNLIDNYNSLVYDLNSLSDRYLVIDSLVNYYNLSNDTIALQRVVSLRNEYSNLNQNLYNTSNDLISFKNEINKLSLEMYELTNISNVNNLSLNYSYKLNLSQVDRNLNITFNSTIIINIKIKDPICCVFGNCKVCCTIDSCKDDSSLYPILFVHGHAFNKKTSPEVSLNSFTDIQNRLQEDGIINAGQIDLQNLEEIAPGEYGKSGNPISVRASYYYLHYYDLGKYAIATQKSERIENYALRLNEIINILKERTGSEKVNIVAHSMGGLVTREYIRLFGENSVNKVILIASPNNGVSGRTEDLCNFLGSQKECEDMTEGSVFLKRLNSFRVVKAKVYTIAASGCPINKEDGDGIVKLKSVPLPYASNFVVNGTCTDFFKANLHDTILDPDMTPKVYEIVRNVLKE
;
A
#
# COMPACT_ATOMS: atom_id res chain seq x y z
N MET A 1 59.59 -80.00 68.58
CA MET A 1 58.93 -80.34 67.30
C MET A 1 58.16 -79.12 66.81
N ARG A 2 58.50 -78.59 65.62
CA ARG A 2 57.89 -77.40 65.00
C ARG A 2 56.52 -77.76 64.37
N PRO A 3 55.49 -76.89 64.43
CA PRO A 3 54.23 -77.13 63.72
C PRO A 3 54.39 -76.81 62.22
N LYS A 4 53.89 -77.70 61.37
CA LYS A 4 53.85 -77.53 59.90
C LYS A 4 52.90 -76.37 59.53
N LYS A 5 53.43 -75.36 58.82
CA LYS A 5 52.62 -74.40 58.06
C LYS A 5 51.84 -75.16 56.99
N LYS A 6 50.50 -75.12 57.04
CA LYS A 6 49.65 -75.47 55.89
C LYS A 6 49.78 -74.35 54.85
N ASN A 7 50.09 -74.72 53.62
CA ASN A 7 50.20 -73.82 52.48
C ASN A 7 48.82 -73.24 52.13
N PHE A 8 48.76 -71.92 52.03
CA PHE A 8 47.56 -71.14 51.68
C PHE A 8 47.04 -71.42 50.25
N VAL A 9 47.82 -72.13 49.44
CA VAL A 9 47.58 -72.37 48.00
C VAL A 9 46.63 -73.54 47.75
N GLU A 10 46.48 -74.50 48.67
CA GLU A 10 45.61 -75.68 48.46
C GLU A 10 44.11 -75.41 48.71
N TYR A 11 43.74 -74.25 49.27
CA TYR A 11 42.34 -73.89 49.51
C TYR A 11 41.61 -73.38 48.25
N PHE A 12 42.33 -72.96 47.21
CA PHE A 12 41.76 -72.28 46.04
C PHE A 12 41.44 -73.19 44.84
N ASN A 13 41.70 -74.50 44.93
CA ASN A 13 41.56 -75.43 43.79
C ASN A 13 40.22 -76.19 43.69
N SER A 14 39.19 -75.82 44.45
CA SER A 14 37.86 -76.42 44.24
C SER A 14 37.12 -75.73 43.08
N LEU A 15 36.63 -76.51 42.11
CA LEU A 15 35.83 -76.09 40.94
C LEU A 15 34.71 -75.08 41.27
N LYS A 16 34.23 -75.07 42.52
CA LYS A 16 33.18 -74.20 43.03
C LYS A 16 33.58 -72.72 43.10
N TYR A 17 34.84 -72.41 43.45
CA TYR A 17 35.33 -71.02 43.52
C TYR A 17 35.73 -70.47 42.15
N ARG A 18 36.16 -71.33 41.21
CA ARG A 18 36.49 -70.93 39.85
C ARG A 18 35.26 -70.45 39.07
N ASN A 19 34.13 -71.15 39.21
CA ASN A 19 32.86 -70.72 38.61
C ASN A 19 32.29 -69.45 39.26
N LEU A 20 32.49 -69.26 40.56
CA LEU A 20 32.11 -68.03 41.28
C LEU A 20 32.91 -66.83 40.76
N ILE A 21 34.22 -66.97 40.59
CA ILE A 21 35.11 -65.91 40.07
C ILE A 21 34.75 -65.57 38.62
N ILE A 22 34.50 -66.58 37.77
CA ILE A 22 34.05 -66.37 36.38
C ILE A 22 32.70 -65.62 36.36
N GLY A 23 31.76 -66.00 37.22
CA GLY A 23 30.47 -65.30 37.34
C GLY A 23 30.61 -63.83 37.75
N ILE A 24 31.51 -63.52 38.70
CA ILE A 24 31.81 -62.15 39.14
C ILE A 24 32.43 -61.35 38.00
N VAL A 25 33.39 -61.93 37.25
CA VAL A 25 34.03 -61.25 36.12
C VAL A 25 33.02 -60.94 35.01
N ILE A 26 32.15 -61.89 34.66
CA ILE A 26 31.08 -61.67 33.68
C ILE A 26 30.14 -60.57 34.15
N PHE A 27 29.74 -60.57 35.43
CA PHE A 27 28.87 -59.56 36.00
C PHE A 27 29.50 -58.15 35.97
N VAL A 28 30.79 -58.03 36.29
CA VAL A 28 31.54 -56.76 36.20
C VAL A 28 31.66 -56.29 34.75
N ILE A 29 31.93 -57.18 33.80
CA ILE A 29 31.96 -56.84 32.36
C ILE A 29 30.57 -56.38 31.90
N LEU A 30 29.49 -57.03 32.34
CA LEU A 30 28.12 -56.64 32.01
C LEU A 30 27.78 -55.26 32.58
N ILE A 31 28.19 -54.97 33.82
CA ILE A 31 28.03 -53.64 34.43
C ILE A 31 28.84 -52.59 33.67
N LEU A 32 30.08 -52.89 33.26
CA LEU A 32 30.91 -52.00 32.46
C LEU A 32 30.30 -51.73 31.08
N LEU A 33 29.74 -52.76 30.43
CA LEU A 33 29.01 -52.61 29.16
C LEU A 33 27.75 -51.77 29.34
N ILE A 34 26.95 -52.04 30.37
CA ILE A 34 25.74 -51.26 30.67
C ILE A 34 26.11 -49.81 31.00
N THR A 35 27.13 -49.57 31.83
CA THR A 35 27.59 -48.21 32.14
C THR A 35 28.18 -47.51 30.92
N PHE A 36 28.91 -48.20 30.04
CA PHE A 36 29.41 -47.65 28.79
C PHE A 36 28.28 -47.34 27.80
N VAL A 37 27.25 -48.19 27.71
CA VAL A 37 26.04 -47.95 26.91
C VAL A 37 25.25 -46.77 27.50
N LEU A 38 25.05 -46.71 28.82
CA LEU A 38 24.36 -45.61 29.48
C LEU A 38 25.15 -44.29 29.39
N LEU A 39 26.48 -44.34 29.48
CA LEU A 39 27.36 -43.18 29.21
C LEU A 39 27.29 -42.79 27.74
N GLY A 40 27.36 -43.75 26.82
CA GLY A 40 27.26 -43.52 25.38
C GLY A 40 25.92 -42.89 24.99
N ILE A 41 24.83 -43.33 25.60
CA ILE A 41 23.50 -42.73 25.48
C ILE A 41 23.50 -41.30 26.06
N ARG A 42 24.07 -41.08 27.25
CA ARG A 42 24.18 -39.72 27.82
C ARG A 42 25.06 -38.79 26.98
N ILE A 43 26.16 -39.29 26.41
CA ILE A 43 27.06 -38.56 25.53
C ILE A 43 26.38 -38.27 24.20
N SER A 44 25.65 -39.24 23.61
CA SER A 44 24.86 -38.98 22.40
C SER A 44 23.80 -37.92 22.66
N PHE A 45 23.20 -37.88 23.85
CA PHE A 45 22.27 -36.81 24.23
C PHE A 45 22.92 -35.43 24.48
N ILE A 46 24.22 -35.36 24.80
CA ILE A 46 24.97 -34.09 24.92
C ILE A 46 25.44 -33.60 23.54
N ILE A 47 25.67 -34.52 22.60
CA ILE A 47 26.12 -34.22 21.23
C ILE A 47 24.94 -33.95 20.28
N ASN A 48 23.74 -34.43 20.61
CA ASN A 48 22.52 -34.23 19.83
C ASN A 48 21.82 -32.91 20.22
N ASP A 49 22.57 -31.81 20.16
CA ASP A 49 22.09 -30.48 20.53
C ASP A 49 21.47 -29.77 19.32
N GLU A 50 20.27 -29.23 19.53
CA GLU A 50 19.47 -28.54 18.54
C GLU A 50 20.07 -27.17 18.23
N LEU A 51 20.40 -26.90 16.96
CA LEU A 51 20.75 -25.56 16.52
C LEU A 51 19.56 -24.62 16.73
N SER A 52 19.81 -23.45 17.29
CA SER A 52 18.88 -22.33 17.39
C SER A 52 19.56 -21.02 17.00
N ILE A 53 18.76 -20.04 16.58
CA ILE A 53 19.22 -18.71 16.20
C ILE A 53 18.55 -17.70 17.13
N GLN A 54 19.36 -16.91 17.81
CA GLN A 54 18.92 -15.69 18.47
C GLN A 54 19.14 -14.54 17.48
N LEU A 55 18.13 -13.70 17.30
CA LEU A 55 18.16 -12.53 16.42
C LEU A 55 17.48 -11.37 17.14
N GLU A 56 18.18 -10.25 17.27
CA GLU A 56 17.66 -9.02 17.87
C GLU A 56 17.97 -7.80 16.98
N PRO A 57 17.03 -6.87 16.79
CA PRO A 57 15.61 -6.98 17.19
C PRO A 57 14.85 -7.97 16.28
N LEU A 58 13.74 -8.56 16.77
CA LEU A 58 12.83 -9.38 15.94
C LEU A 58 11.86 -8.51 15.11
N ASP A 59 11.54 -7.33 15.62
CA ASP A 59 10.83 -6.31 14.86
C ASP A 59 11.28 -4.91 15.30
N LYS A 60 11.19 -3.93 14.39
CA LYS A 60 11.50 -2.54 14.71
C LYS A 60 10.68 -1.57 13.88
N ASN A 61 10.09 -0.58 14.54
CA ASN A 61 9.55 0.59 13.87
C ASN A 61 10.51 1.77 14.05
N ILE A 62 10.86 2.42 12.94
CA ILE A 62 11.65 3.65 12.92
C ILE A 62 10.77 4.74 12.33
N VAL A 63 10.50 5.79 13.10
CA VAL A 63 9.80 6.98 12.64
C VAL A 63 10.80 8.08 12.41
N THR A 64 10.82 8.65 11.20
CA THR A 64 11.83 9.63 10.82
C THR A 64 11.30 10.76 9.94
N THR A 65 12.18 11.74 9.73
CA THR A 65 12.10 12.84 8.76
C THR A 65 13.38 12.81 7.91
N TYR A 66 13.40 13.42 6.73
CA TYR A 66 14.54 13.33 5.80
C TYR A 66 15.90 13.77 6.37
N ASP A 67 15.92 14.62 7.39
CA ASP A 67 17.15 15.19 7.97
C ASP A 67 17.79 14.34 9.10
N LYS A 68 17.30 13.12 9.35
CA LYS A 68 17.80 12.27 10.44
C LYS A 68 18.45 11.00 9.93
N ASP A 69 19.61 10.68 10.49
CA ASP A 69 20.28 9.39 10.31
C ASP A 69 19.43 8.28 10.97
N ASN A 70 19.12 7.23 10.21
CA ASN A 70 18.27 6.13 10.68
C ASN A 70 19.06 4.84 10.75
N ASN A 71 19.79 4.68 11.83
CA ASN A 71 20.69 3.55 11.97
C ASN A 71 19.95 2.37 12.60
N ILE A 72 20.14 1.19 12.03
CA ILE A 72 19.66 -0.07 12.61
C ILE A 72 20.82 -1.04 12.77
N SER A 73 20.81 -1.79 13.87
CA SER A 73 21.76 -2.84 14.16
C SER A 73 21.02 -4.16 14.32
N PHE A 74 21.48 -5.17 13.60
CA PHE A 74 21.02 -6.55 13.75
C PHE A 74 22.13 -7.36 14.40
N GLU A 75 21.77 -8.04 15.48
CA GLU A 75 22.63 -9.00 16.17
C GLU A 75 22.04 -10.39 16.01
N PHE A 76 22.84 -11.35 15.52
CA PHE A 76 22.45 -12.75 15.57
C PHE A 76 23.54 -13.64 16.16
N VAL A 77 23.09 -14.68 16.86
CA VAL A 77 23.93 -15.67 17.54
C VAL A 77 23.43 -17.06 17.18
N ASN A 78 24.34 -17.93 16.72
CA ASN A 78 24.06 -19.35 16.56
C ASN A 78 24.30 -20.08 17.89
N ASP A 79 23.30 -20.76 18.43
CA ASP A 79 23.44 -21.59 19.63
C ASP A 79 23.25 -23.06 19.26
N ASN A 80 24.33 -23.83 19.40
CA ASN A 80 24.39 -25.27 19.17
C ASN A 80 25.47 -25.89 20.09
N SER A 81 25.68 -27.20 20.01
CA SER A 81 26.73 -27.85 20.79
C SER A 81 28.11 -27.21 20.56
N PHE A 82 28.90 -27.02 21.60
CA PHE A 82 30.22 -26.36 21.52
C PHE A 82 31.22 -27.06 20.56
N VAL A 83 30.98 -28.34 20.24
CA VAL A 83 31.77 -29.13 19.29
C VAL A 83 31.32 -28.98 17.83
N CYS A 84 30.14 -28.40 17.60
CA CYS A 84 29.57 -28.17 16.29
C CYS A 84 29.97 -26.80 15.72
N LYS A 85 30.06 -26.75 14.39
CA LYS A 85 30.09 -25.52 13.62
C LYS A 85 28.79 -25.41 12.82
N SER A 86 28.39 -24.20 12.50
CA SER A 86 27.23 -23.94 11.66
C SER A 86 27.64 -23.09 10.47
N GLU A 87 27.07 -23.37 9.32
CA GLU A 87 27.05 -22.42 8.21
C GLU A 87 25.78 -21.58 8.37
N CYS A 88 25.95 -20.27 8.40
CA CYS A 88 24.89 -19.29 8.57
C CYS A 88 24.93 -18.28 7.43
N SER A 89 23.87 -18.19 6.66
CA SER A 89 23.65 -17.15 5.66
C SER A 89 22.73 -16.07 6.21
N TYR A 90 23.02 -14.81 5.92
CA TYR A 90 22.08 -13.72 6.17
C TYR A 90 21.77 -12.95 4.89
N GLU A 91 20.59 -12.33 4.85
CA GLU A 91 20.13 -11.51 3.75
C GLU A 91 19.33 -10.33 4.29
N PHE A 92 19.72 -9.11 3.92
CA PHE A 92 18.99 -7.88 4.23
C PHE A 92 18.31 -7.37 2.96
N ILE A 93 16.99 -7.25 2.99
CA ILE A 93 16.17 -6.99 1.81
C ILE A 93 15.31 -5.75 2.05
N ASP A 94 15.31 -4.82 1.09
CA ASP A 94 14.29 -3.80 0.91
C ASP A 94 13.08 -4.45 0.24
N LEU A 95 12.03 -4.72 1.02
CA LEU A 95 10.78 -5.28 0.51
C LEU A 95 9.96 -4.23 -0.25
N SER A 96 10.16 -2.92 -0.03
CA SER A 96 9.48 -1.87 -0.79
C SER A 96 9.81 -1.96 -2.28
N ASN A 97 11.10 -2.04 -2.60
CA ASN A 97 11.62 -2.09 -3.97
C ASN A 97 11.99 -3.50 -4.44
N ASN A 98 11.82 -4.52 -3.59
CA ASN A 98 12.24 -5.89 -3.84
C ASN A 98 13.73 -6.01 -4.19
N LYS A 99 14.59 -5.40 -3.37
CA LYS A 99 16.04 -5.29 -3.60
C LYS A 99 16.84 -5.84 -2.42
N VAL A 100 17.79 -6.73 -2.72
CA VAL A 100 18.78 -7.19 -1.72
C VAL A 100 19.78 -6.07 -1.45
N ILE A 101 19.91 -5.68 -0.18
CA ILE A 101 20.85 -4.65 0.31
C ILE A 101 22.20 -5.28 0.64
N ASP A 102 22.20 -6.39 1.37
CA ASP A 102 23.41 -7.08 1.80
C ASP A 102 23.14 -8.58 2.00
N THR A 103 24.12 -9.41 1.70
CA THR A 103 24.04 -10.87 1.93
C THR A 103 25.43 -11.45 2.08
N ASP A 104 25.58 -12.43 2.96
CA ASP A 104 26.84 -13.16 3.16
C ASP A 104 26.57 -14.55 3.75
N THR A 105 27.57 -15.43 3.65
CA THR A 105 27.55 -16.77 4.25
C THR A 105 28.78 -16.98 5.11
N LEU A 106 28.58 -17.33 6.37
CA LEU A 106 29.61 -17.39 7.41
C LEU A 106 29.64 -18.79 8.05
N ILE A 107 30.84 -19.30 8.30
CA ILE A 107 31.02 -20.50 9.13
C ILE A 107 31.30 -20.07 10.58
N LEU A 108 30.36 -20.34 11.46
CA LEU A 108 30.37 -19.90 12.86
C LEU A 108 30.64 -21.07 13.81
N LYS A 109 31.38 -20.78 14.89
CA LYS A 109 31.44 -21.68 16.05
C LYS A 109 30.19 -21.48 16.91
N SER A 110 29.86 -22.42 17.79
CA SER A 110 28.82 -22.23 18.79
C SER A 110 28.97 -20.90 19.55
N LYS A 111 27.85 -20.20 19.76
CA LYS A 111 27.72 -18.92 20.47
C LYS A 111 28.55 -17.79 19.86
N THR A 112 28.76 -17.81 18.55
CA THR A 112 29.41 -16.70 17.85
C THR A 112 28.40 -15.59 17.63
N LYS A 113 28.76 -14.38 18.03
CA LYS A 113 27.95 -13.17 17.84
C LYS A 113 28.35 -12.46 16.56
N VAL A 114 27.39 -12.19 15.70
CA VAL A 114 27.53 -11.41 14.47
C VAL A 114 26.67 -10.16 14.59
N ILE A 115 27.26 -8.99 14.31
CA ILE A 115 26.56 -7.70 14.34
C ILE A 115 26.67 -7.07 12.96
N LYS A 116 25.55 -6.57 12.43
CA LYS A 116 25.47 -5.84 11.16
C LYS A 116 24.76 -4.52 11.40
N ASN A 117 25.34 -3.43 10.89
CA ASN A 117 24.80 -2.08 11.03
C ASN A 117 24.48 -1.53 9.66
N TYR A 118 23.33 -0.88 9.52
CA TYR A 118 22.87 -0.27 8.29
C TYR A 118 22.28 1.11 8.58
N ASP A 119 22.49 2.03 7.64
CA ASP A 119 21.86 3.35 7.66
C ASP A 119 20.71 3.31 6.63
N LEU A 120 19.48 3.52 7.09
CA LEU A 120 18.29 3.49 6.26
C LEU A 120 17.88 4.89 5.82
N THR A 121 17.55 5.03 4.54
CA THR A 121 17.04 6.28 3.99
C THR A 121 15.71 6.01 3.30
N PRO A 122 14.72 6.90 3.42
CA PRO A 122 13.48 6.79 2.66
C PRO A 122 13.75 6.63 1.16
N ASN A 123 13.05 5.70 0.52
CA ASN A 123 13.17 5.44 -0.92
C ASN A 123 12.58 6.57 -1.78
N GLU A 124 11.55 7.25 -1.26
CA GLU A 124 10.89 8.36 -1.93
C GLU A 124 10.86 9.62 -1.05
N TYR A 125 10.75 10.79 -1.70
CA TYR A 125 10.46 12.06 -1.03
C TYR A 125 8.97 12.20 -0.73
N GLY A 126 8.61 12.89 0.36
CA GLY A 126 7.23 13.05 0.82
C GLY A 126 6.96 12.34 2.14
N SER A 127 5.88 11.57 2.19
CA SER A 127 5.48 10.84 3.40
C SER A 127 5.13 9.41 2.99
N GLY A 128 5.43 8.43 3.84
CA GLY A 128 5.28 7.04 3.45
C GLY A 128 5.82 6.04 4.45
N GLN A 129 5.95 4.80 3.99
CA GLN A 129 6.60 3.73 4.74
C GLN A 129 7.40 2.85 3.80
N ASP A 130 8.65 2.59 4.21
CA ASP A 130 9.47 1.53 3.65
C ASP A 130 9.51 0.31 4.55
N ILE A 131 9.60 -0.86 3.94
CA ILE A 131 9.60 -2.14 4.65
C ILE A 131 10.86 -2.92 4.31
N TYR A 132 11.50 -3.45 5.34
CA TYR A 132 12.72 -4.23 5.22
C TYR A 132 12.60 -5.56 5.97
N SER A 133 13.36 -6.56 5.50
CA SER A 133 13.47 -7.87 6.12
C SER A 133 14.94 -8.23 6.28
N PHE A 134 15.37 -8.53 7.51
CA PHE A 134 16.70 -9.11 7.77
C PHE A 134 16.53 -10.58 8.13
N GLN A 135 17.01 -11.46 7.28
CA GLN A 135 16.80 -12.90 7.37
C GLN A 135 18.11 -13.61 7.70
N VAL A 136 18.04 -14.63 8.56
CA VAL A 136 19.18 -15.47 8.93
C VAL A 136 18.76 -16.92 8.85
N THR A 137 19.50 -17.70 8.05
CA THR A 137 19.34 -19.14 7.94
C THR A 137 20.63 -19.81 8.40
N CYS A 138 20.55 -20.81 9.28
CA CYS A 138 21.72 -21.57 9.73
C CYS A 138 21.46 -23.07 9.68
N HIS A 139 22.49 -23.85 9.35
CA HIS A 139 22.49 -25.30 9.47
C HIS A 139 23.80 -25.81 10.08
N ASN A 140 23.75 -26.97 10.74
CA ASN A 140 24.95 -27.56 11.34
C ASN A 140 25.81 -28.27 10.28
N ILE A 141 27.13 -28.07 10.37
CA ILE A 141 28.09 -28.77 9.52
C ILE A 141 28.48 -30.08 10.21
N LYS A 142 28.13 -31.19 9.55
CA LYS A 142 28.46 -32.54 10.01
C LYS A 142 29.96 -32.74 10.15
N SER A 143 30.40 -33.28 11.28
CA SER A 143 31.82 -33.58 11.54
C SER A 143 31.96 -34.78 12.47
N LEU A 144 33.19 -35.26 12.71
CA LEU A 144 33.44 -36.42 13.58
C LEU A 144 32.81 -36.28 14.98
N PHE A 145 32.71 -35.05 15.49
CA PHE A 145 32.17 -34.73 16.80
C PHE A 145 30.81 -34.02 16.75
N CYS A 146 30.31 -33.68 15.56
CA CYS A 146 28.99 -33.11 15.34
C CYS A 146 28.14 -34.10 14.53
N ALA A 147 27.30 -34.85 15.24
CA ALA A 147 26.59 -36.01 14.69
C ALA A 147 25.43 -35.64 13.74
N THR A 148 25.06 -34.36 13.63
CA THR A 148 23.85 -33.91 12.92
C THR A 148 24.18 -32.90 11.82
N ASP A 149 23.62 -33.13 10.64
CA ASP A 149 23.46 -32.22 9.50
C ASP A 149 22.06 -31.56 9.55
N GLY A 150 21.52 -31.36 10.76
CA GLY A 150 20.10 -31.13 11.02
C GLY A 150 19.43 -30.01 10.20
N LYS A 151 18.08 -30.05 10.13
CA LYS A 151 17.25 -29.09 9.39
C LYS A 151 17.68 -27.64 9.60
N ASP A 152 17.56 -26.87 8.53
CA ASP A 152 17.78 -25.43 8.53
C ASP A 152 16.96 -24.74 9.62
N ARG A 153 17.59 -23.76 10.25
CA ARG A 153 16.97 -22.85 11.21
C ARG A 153 16.86 -21.49 10.59
N TYR A 154 15.72 -20.86 10.76
CA TYR A 154 15.42 -19.57 10.16
C TYR A 154 14.89 -18.59 11.19
N LYS A 155 15.39 -17.36 11.16
CA LYS A 155 14.86 -16.21 11.88
C LYS A 155 14.84 -15.01 10.94
N SER A 156 13.86 -14.14 11.13
CA SER A 156 13.80 -12.87 10.42
C SER A 156 13.43 -11.74 11.36
N SER A 157 13.96 -10.57 11.05
CA SER A 157 13.60 -9.30 11.66
C SER A 157 12.73 -8.50 10.69
N PHE A 158 11.60 -8.00 11.18
CA PHE A 158 10.68 -7.18 10.40
C PHE A 158 10.85 -5.70 10.76
N VAL A 159 11.24 -4.88 9.78
CA VAL A 159 11.57 -3.48 10.02
C VAL A 159 10.71 -2.59 9.15
N THR A 160 10.10 -1.58 9.76
CA THR A 160 9.34 -0.55 9.07
C THR A 160 10.01 0.81 9.29
N LEU A 161 10.29 1.53 8.22
CA LEU A 161 10.75 2.91 8.23
C LEU A 161 9.60 3.83 7.80
N SER A 162 8.89 4.39 8.76
CA SER A 162 7.82 5.36 8.52
C SER A 162 8.43 6.77 8.45
N TYR A 163 8.18 7.48 7.36
CA TYR A 163 8.75 8.82 7.14
C TYR A 163 7.67 9.84 6.78
N ASP A 164 7.89 11.08 7.21
CA ASP A 164 7.02 12.21 6.89
C ASP A 164 7.88 13.47 6.70
N LEU A 165 7.28 14.49 6.09
CA LEU A 165 7.85 15.82 6.01
C LEU A 165 8.02 16.38 7.44
N SER A 166 9.20 16.96 7.71
CA SER A 166 9.41 17.75 8.93
C SER A 166 8.45 18.94 8.99
N GLU A 167 8.28 19.54 10.17
CA GLU A 167 7.44 20.74 10.33
C GLU A 167 7.88 21.88 9.39
N GLU A 168 9.19 22.05 9.21
CA GLU A 168 9.75 23.07 8.33
C GLU A 168 9.47 22.76 6.85
N GLU A 169 9.68 21.51 6.41
CA GLU A 169 9.38 21.08 5.05
C GLU A 169 7.89 21.19 4.74
N ARG A 170 7.03 20.78 5.68
CA ARG A 170 5.57 20.89 5.55
C ARG A 170 5.14 22.36 5.44
N ALA A 171 5.72 23.25 6.24
CA ALA A 171 5.45 24.69 6.12
C ALA A 171 5.90 25.27 4.76
N LYS A 172 7.06 24.85 4.26
CA LYS A 172 7.54 25.21 2.91
C LYS A 172 6.61 24.69 1.82
N ALA A 173 6.22 23.42 1.88
CA ALA A 173 5.30 22.79 0.93
C ALA A 173 3.94 23.50 0.91
N LEU A 174 3.37 23.83 2.07
CA LEU A 174 2.12 24.59 2.16
C LEU A 174 2.24 25.98 1.52
N ARG A 175 3.34 26.70 1.76
CA ARG A 175 3.57 28.01 1.15
C ARG A 175 3.69 27.93 -0.37
N ILE A 176 4.37 26.92 -0.88
CA ILE A 176 4.53 26.68 -2.33
C ILE A 176 3.20 26.29 -2.95
N LYS A 177 2.43 25.42 -2.29
CA LYS A 177 1.07 25.02 -2.69
C LYS A 177 0.17 26.24 -2.90
N ASP A 178 0.18 27.17 -1.94
CA ASP A 178 -0.68 28.35 -1.99
C ASP A 178 -0.25 29.29 -3.13
N LYS A 179 1.06 29.47 -3.34
CA LYS A 179 1.59 30.21 -4.50
C LYS A 179 1.20 29.57 -5.83
N LEU A 180 1.37 28.26 -5.96
CA LEU A 180 1.05 27.51 -7.18
C LEU A 180 -0.44 27.53 -7.48
N ASN A 181 -1.29 27.34 -6.47
CA ASN A 181 -2.75 27.47 -6.63
C ASN A 181 -3.16 28.89 -7.04
N GLY A 182 -2.52 29.93 -6.48
CA GLY A 182 -2.72 31.31 -6.90
C GLY A 182 -2.35 31.53 -8.37
N PHE A 183 -1.18 31.02 -8.79
CA PHE A 183 -0.72 31.06 -10.18
C PHE A 183 -1.73 30.37 -11.13
N LEU A 184 -2.13 29.14 -10.82
CA LEU A 184 -3.05 28.35 -11.65
C LEU A 184 -4.45 28.98 -11.72
N THR A 185 -4.91 29.62 -10.64
CA THR A 185 -6.19 30.32 -10.63
C THR A 185 -6.19 31.51 -11.59
N ILE A 186 -5.13 32.32 -11.58
CA ILE A 186 -4.99 33.44 -12.52
C ILE A 186 -4.88 32.93 -13.94
N LEU A 187 -4.08 31.88 -14.17
CA LEU A 187 -3.93 31.27 -15.50
C LEU A 187 -5.26 30.73 -16.05
N ARG A 188 -6.08 30.10 -15.20
CA ARG A 188 -7.44 29.66 -15.56
C ARG A 188 -8.33 30.81 -16.01
N ASN A 189 -8.25 31.96 -15.31
CA ASN A 189 -9.01 33.15 -15.68
C ASN A 189 -8.52 33.75 -17.01
N ILE A 190 -7.21 33.74 -17.24
CA ILE A 190 -6.62 34.14 -18.54
C ILE A 190 -7.14 33.25 -19.66
N ASP A 191 -7.17 31.93 -19.46
CA ASP A 191 -7.68 30.97 -20.47
C ASP A 191 -9.12 31.28 -20.87
N ILE A 192 -10.01 31.44 -19.87
CA ILE A 192 -11.43 31.76 -20.10
C ILE A 192 -11.57 33.07 -20.90
N LYS A 193 -10.89 34.14 -20.47
CA LYS A 193 -10.94 35.44 -21.16
C LYS A 193 -10.35 35.37 -22.57
N LYS A 194 -9.24 34.64 -22.75
CA LYS A 194 -8.64 34.41 -24.07
C LYS A 194 -9.63 33.73 -25.02
N GLN A 195 -10.34 32.70 -24.57
CA GLN A 195 -11.34 32.00 -25.37
C GLN A 195 -12.48 32.94 -25.78
N GLU A 196 -12.97 33.76 -24.85
CA GLU A 196 -13.99 34.79 -25.12
C GLU A 196 -13.50 35.84 -26.13
N ILE A 197 -12.31 36.40 -25.93
CA ILE A 197 -11.68 37.35 -26.85
C ILE A 197 -11.55 36.74 -28.25
N THR A 198 -11.07 35.50 -28.34
CA THR A 198 -10.87 34.81 -29.61
C THR A 198 -12.20 34.61 -30.34
N TYR A 199 -13.23 34.14 -29.63
CA TYR A 199 -14.56 33.94 -30.20
C TYR A 199 -15.18 35.25 -30.73
N LEU A 200 -15.13 36.32 -29.94
CA LEU A 200 -15.67 37.62 -30.34
C LEU A 200 -14.86 38.24 -31.48
N PHE A 201 -13.54 38.09 -31.44
CA PHE A 201 -12.67 38.54 -32.52
C PHE A 201 -12.96 37.80 -33.82
N ASP A 202 -13.09 36.47 -33.82
CA ASP A 202 -13.38 35.68 -35.01
C ASP A 202 -14.73 36.04 -35.64
N ASN A 203 -15.75 36.27 -34.82
CA ASN A 203 -17.05 36.76 -35.29
C ASN A 203 -16.94 38.14 -35.94
N LEU A 204 -16.27 39.08 -35.28
CA LEU A 204 -16.06 40.42 -35.81
C LEU A 204 -15.22 40.39 -37.09
N TYR A 205 -14.17 39.56 -37.12
CA TYR A 205 -13.32 39.34 -38.27
C TYR A 205 -14.13 38.80 -39.46
N PHE A 206 -14.98 37.79 -39.24
CA PHE A 206 -15.83 37.23 -40.28
C PHE A 206 -16.78 38.26 -40.88
N ILE A 207 -17.33 39.15 -40.06
CA ILE A 207 -18.23 40.23 -40.48
C ILE A 207 -17.48 41.31 -41.25
N LEU A 208 -16.28 41.67 -40.81
CA LEU A 208 -15.52 42.80 -41.37
C LEU A 208 -14.55 42.42 -42.49
N LYS A 209 -14.27 41.13 -42.74
CA LYS A 209 -13.28 40.68 -43.74
C LYS A 209 -13.53 41.21 -45.15
N ASP A 210 -14.79 41.38 -45.52
CA ASP A 210 -15.22 41.88 -46.84
C ASP A 210 -15.63 43.38 -46.76
N SER A 211 -15.32 44.05 -45.65
CA SER A 211 -15.67 45.44 -45.37
C SER A 211 -14.45 46.37 -45.44
N LEU A 212 -14.68 47.66 -45.66
CA LEU A 212 -13.64 48.69 -45.62
C LEU A 212 -12.99 48.87 -44.24
N PHE A 213 -13.64 48.38 -43.18
CA PHE A 213 -13.17 48.52 -41.82
C PHE A 213 -12.16 47.43 -41.42
N PHE A 214 -11.81 46.51 -42.32
CA PHE A 214 -10.88 45.41 -42.05
C PHE A 214 -9.54 45.88 -41.47
N ASN A 215 -9.03 47.04 -41.92
CA ASN A 215 -7.77 47.60 -41.41
C ASN A 215 -7.81 47.94 -39.91
N ASN A 216 -9.00 48.20 -39.34
CA ASN A 216 -9.16 48.42 -37.89
C ASN A 216 -8.90 47.15 -37.06
N LEU A 217 -8.88 45.97 -37.69
CA LEU A 217 -8.59 44.70 -37.03
C LEU A 217 -7.09 44.38 -36.97
N ASN A 218 -6.23 45.06 -37.74
CA ASN A 218 -4.81 44.69 -37.85
C ASN A 218 -4.07 44.77 -36.50
N SER A 219 -4.24 45.86 -35.75
CA SER A 219 -3.63 46.01 -34.43
C SER A 219 -4.22 45.04 -33.42
N LEU A 220 -5.54 44.82 -33.48
CA LEU A 220 -6.23 43.89 -32.59
C LEU A 220 -5.85 42.43 -32.86
N ASN A 221 -5.64 42.05 -34.12
CA ASN A 221 -5.17 40.72 -34.49
C ASN A 221 -3.79 40.41 -33.89
N ILE A 222 -2.89 41.40 -33.91
CA ILE A 222 -1.57 41.30 -33.26
C ILE A 222 -1.74 41.13 -31.75
N ASP A 223 -2.62 41.90 -31.12
CA ASP A 223 -2.91 41.80 -29.68
C ASP A 223 -3.48 40.42 -29.31
N VAL A 224 -4.45 39.90 -30.08
CA VAL A 224 -5.03 38.55 -29.89
C VAL A 224 -3.96 37.46 -30.07
N SER A 225 -3.12 37.57 -31.10
CA SER A 225 -2.00 36.65 -31.31
C SER A 225 -1.00 36.68 -30.13
N ASN A 226 -0.73 37.86 -29.57
CA ASN A 226 0.14 38.02 -28.41
C ASN A 226 -0.46 37.46 -27.12
N VAL A 227 -1.78 37.58 -26.94
CA VAL A 227 -2.50 36.93 -25.84
C VAL A 227 -2.40 35.40 -25.98
N ASN A 228 -2.62 34.86 -27.18
CA ASN A 228 -2.53 33.43 -27.44
C ASN A 228 -1.12 32.88 -27.18
N SER A 229 -0.08 33.56 -27.69
CA SER A 229 1.31 33.12 -27.48
C SER A 229 1.74 33.22 -26.02
N GLY A 230 1.38 34.31 -25.32
CA GLY A 230 1.66 34.48 -23.90
C GLY A 230 0.99 33.41 -23.04
N PHE A 231 -0.27 33.06 -23.33
CA PHE A 231 -0.96 31.97 -22.63
C PHE A 231 -0.29 30.62 -22.87
N ASN A 232 0.06 30.28 -24.11
CA ASN A 232 0.67 28.98 -24.43
C ASN A 232 2.03 28.79 -23.72
N ASP A 233 2.84 29.85 -23.58
CA ASP A 233 4.08 29.81 -22.78
C ASP A 233 3.79 29.50 -21.31
N LEU A 234 2.80 30.19 -20.73
CA LEU A 234 2.40 29.99 -19.33
C LEU A 234 1.80 28.60 -19.09
N GLU A 235 1.01 28.09 -20.05
CA GLU A 235 0.42 26.75 -19.96
C GLU A 235 1.51 25.68 -19.93
N ASN A 236 2.50 25.76 -20.81
CA ASN A 236 3.62 24.81 -20.84
C ASN A 236 4.45 24.87 -19.55
N LYS A 237 4.71 26.08 -19.04
CA LYS A 237 5.40 26.25 -17.74
C LYS A 237 4.57 25.70 -16.58
N SER A 238 3.25 25.88 -16.60
CA SER A 238 2.36 25.35 -15.58
C SER A 238 2.36 23.81 -15.53
N LYS A 239 2.45 23.14 -16.68
CA LYS A 239 2.57 21.67 -16.75
C LYS A 239 3.84 21.19 -16.06
N ASN A 240 4.98 21.80 -16.39
CA ASN A 240 6.25 21.53 -15.72
C ASN A 240 6.19 21.82 -14.20
N MET A 241 5.52 22.90 -13.77
CA MET A 241 5.33 23.19 -12.35
C MET A 241 4.50 22.10 -11.64
N VAL A 242 3.46 21.58 -12.28
CA VAL A 242 2.64 20.48 -11.74
C VAL A 242 3.47 19.19 -11.68
N ASP A 243 4.27 18.89 -12.71
CA ASP A 243 5.15 17.73 -12.72
C ASP A 243 6.20 17.81 -11.59
N LEU A 244 6.78 18.99 -11.35
CA LEU A 244 7.73 19.22 -10.25
C LEU A 244 7.06 19.15 -8.88
N TRP A 245 5.82 19.63 -8.75
CA TRP A 245 5.01 19.44 -7.54
C TRP A 245 4.81 17.95 -7.27
N ASP A 246 4.45 17.19 -8.30
CA ASP A 246 4.25 15.75 -8.18
C ASP A 246 5.56 15.00 -7.88
N ALA A 247 6.69 15.50 -8.35
CA ALA A 247 8.01 14.94 -8.02
C ALA A 247 8.56 15.41 -6.66
N ASN A 248 7.80 16.16 -5.85
CA ASN A 248 8.24 16.79 -4.59
C ASN A 248 9.47 17.70 -4.74
N ASN A 249 9.73 18.23 -5.94
CA ASN A 249 10.90 19.08 -6.22
C ASN A 249 10.59 20.55 -5.95
N TYR A 250 10.40 20.87 -4.67
CA TYR A 250 9.95 22.17 -4.20
C TYR A 250 10.93 23.31 -4.48
N VAL A 251 12.24 23.03 -4.51
CA VAL A 251 13.28 24.04 -4.74
C VAL A 251 13.18 24.56 -6.18
N ILE A 252 13.26 23.67 -7.16
CA ILE A 252 13.17 24.04 -8.58
C ILE A 252 11.79 24.62 -8.89
N LEU A 253 10.73 24.06 -8.30
CA LEU A 253 9.37 24.58 -8.46
C LEU A 253 9.24 26.04 -8.00
N LEU A 254 9.82 26.38 -6.85
CA LEU A 254 9.75 27.74 -6.32
C LEU A 254 10.50 28.74 -7.22
N ASP A 255 11.63 28.34 -7.79
CA ASP A 255 12.41 29.17 -8.72
C ASP A 255 11.61 29.46 -9.99
N ILE A 256 11.04 28.43 -10.62
CA ILE A 256 10.21 28.58 -11.83
C ILE A 256 8.96 29.42 -11.54
N LEU A 257 8.32 29.23 -10.38
CA LEU A 257 7.17 30.05 -9.96
C LEU A 257 7.54 31.52 -9.84
N ASN A 258 8.67 31.84 -9.22
CA ASN A 258 9.11 33.21 -9.04
C ASN A 258 9.50 33.84 -10.40
N GLU A 259 10.23 33.12 -11.26
CA GLU A 259 10.61 33.59 -12.61
C GLU A 259 9.39 33.86 -13.49
N THR A 260 8.38 32.98 -13.44
CA THR A 260 7.20 33.06 -14.32
C THR A 260 6.16 34.09 -13.84
N SER A 261 6.24 34.53 -12.58
CA SER A 261 5.26 35.46 -11.99
C SER A 261 5.10 36.77 -12.76
N SER A 262 6.20 37.33 -13.27
CA SER A 262 6.19 38.55 -14.09
C SER A 262 5.47 38.32 -15.42
N ASN A 263 5.76 37.21 -16.10
CA ASN A 263 5.13 36.86 -17.38
C ASN A 263 3.62 36.63 -17.21
N LEU A 264 3.20 36.05 -16.09
CA LEU A 264 1.78 35.88 -15.76
C LEU A 264 1.08 37.24 -15.66
N SER A 265 1.66 38.18 -14.91
CA SER A 265 1.10 39.54 -14.77
C SER A 265 1.05 40.27 -16.12
N ILE A 266 2.13 40.22 -16.89
CA ILE A 266 2.19 40.86 -18.22
C ILE A 266 1.12 40.29 -19.15
N THR A 267 0.91 38.98 -19.13
CA THR A 267 -0.10 38.33 -19.97
C THR A 267 -1.51 38.68 -19.50
N TYR A 268 -1.75 38.72 -18.20
CA TYR A 268 -3.01 39.15 -17.62
C TYR A 268 -3.38 40.59 -18.03
N ASP A 269 -2.43 41.53 -17.96
CA ASP A 269 -2.63 42.92 -18.36
C ASP A 269 -2.90 43.04 -19.86
N LYS A 270 -2.17 42.26 -20.69
CA LYS A 270 -2.41 42.21 -22.14
C LYS A 270 -3.82 41.71 -22.46
N VAL A 271 -4.28 40.65 -21.80
CA VAL A 271 -5.64 40.10 -21.97
C VAL A 271 -6.68 41.17 -21.66
N ASN A 272 -6.59 41.83 -20.51
CA ASN A 272 -7.54 42.88 -20.13
C ASN A 272 -7.50 44.07 -21.10
N SER A 273 -6.31 44.50 -21.54
CA SER A 273 -6.20 45.59 -22.50
C SER A 273 -6.80 45.23 -23.87
N THR A 274 -6.62 43.98 -24.31
CA THR A 274 -7.14 43.47 -25.59
C THR A 274 -8.66 43.34 -25.53
N GLU A 275 -9.19 42.85 -24.42
CA GLU A 275 -10.63 42.78 -24.14
C GLU A 275 -11.28 44.17 -24.26
N ILE A 276 -10.70 45.19 -23.60
CA ILE A 276 -11.21 46.56 -23.67
C ILE A 276 -11.18 47.10 -25.11
N LYS A 277 -10.09 46.89 -25.84
CA LYS A 277 -9.99 47.32 -27.26
C LYS A 277 -11.03 46.64 -28.13
N LEU A 278 -11.23 45.33 -27.95
CA LEU A 278 -12.20 44.55 -28.69
C LEU A 278 -13.63 45.01 -28.41
N TYR A 279 -14.01 45.19 -27.14
CA TYR A 279 -15.33 45.70 -26.78
C TYR A 279 -15.59 47.10 -27.34
N ASN A 280 -14.62 48.01 -27.24
CA ASN A 280 -14.75 49.34 -27.83
C ASN A 280 -14.95 49.28 -29.35
N LEU A 281 -14.25 48.37 -30.04
CA LEU A 281 -14.41 48.19 -31.48
C LEU A 281 -15.78 47.61 -31.85
N ILE A 282 -16.26 46.61 -31.10
CA ILE A 282 -17.60 46.03 -31.24
C ILE A 282 -18.68 47.09 -31.01
N ASP A 283 -18.57 47.89 -29.94
CA ASP A 283 -19.54 48.93 -29.61
C ASP A 283 -19.58 50.02 -30.69
N ASN A 284 -18.42 50.43 -31.19
CA ASN A 284 -18.32 51.38 -32.30
C ASN A 284 -18.93 50.82 -33.60
N TYR A 285 -18.65 49.55 -33.92
CA TYR A 285 -19.25 48.88 -35.07
C TYR A 285 -20.77 48.75 -34.93
N ASN A 286 -21.27 48.29 -33.80
CA ASN A 286 -22.71 48.14 -33.56
C ASN A 286 -23.46 49.48 -33.61
N SER A 287 -22.83 50.54 -33.10
CA SER A 287 -23.35 51.91 -33.23
C SER A 287 -23.35 52.36 -34.68
N LEU A 288 -22.31 52.07 -35.47
CA LEU A 288 -22.29 52.40 -36.89
C LEU A 288 -23.40 51.65 -37.65
N VAL A 289 -23.63 50.37 -37.37
CA VAL A 289 -24.74 49.59 -37.96
C VAL A 289 -26.09 50.22 -37.62
N TYR A 290 -26.26 50.69 -36.39
CA TYR A 290 -27.48 51.40 -35.98
C TYR A 290 -27.65 52.72 -36.75
N ASP A 291 -26.60 53.54 -36.82
CA ASP A 291 -26.61 54.83 -37.51
C ASP A 291 -26.89 54.66 -39.02
N LEU A 292 -26.31 53.62 -39.64
CA LEU A 292 -26.55 53.26 -41.04
C LEU A 292 -27.99 52.82 -41.31
N ASN A 293 -28.58 52.00 -40.43
CA ASN A 293 -29.98 51.59 -40.56
C ASN A 293 -30.92 52.81 -40.43
N SER A 294 -30.67 53.68 -39.44
CA SER A 294 -31.42 54.93 -39.25
C SER A 294 -31.30 55.87 -40.46
N LEU A 295 -30.09 56.01 -41.01
CA LEU A 295 -29.87 56.81 -42.23
C LEU A 295 -30.61 56.21 -43.43
N SER A 296 -30.65 54.88 -43.55
CA SER A 296 -31.39 54.19 -44.61
C SER A 296 -32.89 54.42 -44.50
N ASP A 297 -33.46 54.35 -43.29
CA ASP A 297 -34.87 54.67 -43.03
C ASP A 297 -35.20 56.12 -43.44
N ARG A 298 -34.32 57.08 -43.12
CA ARG A 298 -34.46 58.48 -43.55
C ARG A 298 -34.33 58.65 -45.06
N TYR A 299 -33.41 57.92 -45.70
CA TYR A 299 -33.23 57.95 -47.14
C TYR A 299 -34.50 57.51 -47.86
N LEU A 300 -35.19 56.47 -47.38
CA LEU A 300 -36.44 56.00 -47.98
C LEU A 300 -37.54 57.08 -47.97
N VAL A 301 -37.60 57.89 -46.92
CA VAL A 301 -38.48 59.07 -46.85
C VAL A 301 -38.10 60.07 -47.94
N ILE A 302 -36.81 60.41 -48.04
CA ILE A 302 -36.28 61.37 -49.01
C ILE A 302 -36.45 60.91 -50.46
N ASP A 303 -36.13 59.66 -50.77
CA ASP A 303 -36.29 59.06 -52.11
C ASP A 303 -37.76 59.09 -52.53
N SER A 304 -38.67 58.77 -51.61
CA SER A 304 -40.11 58.86 -51.84
C SER A 304 -40.59 60.28 -52.10
N LEU A 305 -40.05 61.28 -51.39
CA LEU A 305 -40.34 62.69 -51.68
C LEU A 305 -39.85 63.08 -53.09
N VAL A 306 -38.63 62.69 -53.47
CA VAL A 306 -38.09 62.97 -54.82
C VAL A 306 -38.97 62.34 -55.90
N ASN A 307 -39.39 61.09 -55.73
CA ASN A 307 -40.25 60.39 -56.68
C ASN A 307 -41.68 60.96 -56.71
N TYR A 308 -42.25 61.34 -55.57
CA TYR A 308 -43.60 61.92 -55.48
C TYR A 308 -43.72 63.24 -56.24
N TYR A 309 -42.73 64.12 -56.10
CA TYR A 309 -42.79 65.42 -56.76
C TYR A 309 -42.32 65.41 -58.22
N ASN A 310 -41.67 64.33 -58.70
CA ASN A 310 -41.28 64.12 -60.11
C ASN A 310 -40.56 65.34 -60.74
N LEU A 311 -39.59 65.91 -60.02
CA LEU A 311 -39.17 67.30 -60.25
C LEU A 311 -37.97 67.44 -61.18
N SER A 312 -38.25 68.02 -62.35
CA SER A 312 -37.37 69.00 -62.98
C SER A 312 -37.90 70.42 -62.67
N ASN A 313 -37.20 71.12 -61.76
CA ASN A 313 -37.21 72.58 -61.49
C ASN A 313 -38.09 73.20 -60.37
N ASP A 314 -37.39 74.02 -59.56
CA ASP A 314 -37.81 75.29 -58.92
C ASP A 314 -38.18 75.43 -57.42
N THR A 315 -37.42 74.82 -56.48
CA THR A 315 -37.08 75.51 -55.20
C THR A 315 -35.69 75.10 -54.66
N ILE A 316 -35.04 75.99 -53.90
CA ILE A 316 -33.73 75.74 -53.22
C ILE A 316 -33.80 74.52 -52.29
N ALA A 317 -34.92 74.34 -51.57
CA ALA A 317 -35.13 73.21 -50.68
C ALA A 317 -35.11 71.86 -51.44
N LEU A 318 -35.75 71.80 -52.61
CA LEU A 318 -35.84 70.59 -53.43
C LEU A 318 -34.49 70.23 -54.08
N GLN A 319 -33.67 71.22 -54.46
CA GLN A 319 -32.31 70.98 -54.93
C GLN A 319 -31.42 70.33 -53.85
N ARG A 320 -31.57 70.73 -52.57
CA ARG A 320 -30.84 70.09 -51.46
C ARG A 320 -31.29 68.65 -51.23
N VAL A 321 -32.58 68.35 -51.36
CA VAL A 321 -33.13 66.98 -51.25
C VAL A 321 -32.51 66.05 -52.32
N VAL A 322 -32.40 66.50 -53.57
CA VAL A 322 -31.74 65.75 -54.65
C VAL A 322 -30.23 65.59 -54.39
N SER A 323 -29.56 66.62 -53.88
CA SER A 323 -28.15 66.55 -53.47
C SER A 323 -27.92 65.47 -52.41
N LEU A 324 -28.75 65.44 -51.37
CA LEU A 324 -28.64 64.46 -50.28
C LEU A 324 -28.91 63.03 -50.74
N ARG A 325 -29.85 62.82 -51.68
CA ARG A 325 -30.08 61.52 -52.32
C ARG A 325 -28.80 61.01 -52.99
N ASN A 326 -28.14 61.89 -53.76
CA ASN A 326 -26.90 61.54 -54.45
C ASN A 326 -25.74 61.36 -53.47
N GLU A 327 -25.63 62.17 -52.42
CA GLU A 327 -24.64 62.03 -51.35
C GLU A 327 -24.79 60.67 -50.63
N TYR A 328 -26.01 60.26 -50.28
CA TYR A 328 -26.28 58.92 -49.72
C TYR A 328 -25.98 57.80 -50.72
N SER A 329 -26.39 57.93 -51.98
CA SER A 329 -26.10 56.92 -53.01
C SER A 329 -24.59 56.74 -53.22
N ASN A 330 -23.85 57.84 -53.23
CA ASN A 330 -22.39 57.82 -53.31
C ASN A 330 -21.77 57.19 -52.07
N LEU A 331 -22.26 57.53 -50.87
CA LEU A 331 -21.81 56.91 -49.62
C LEU A 331 -22.06 55.40 -49.61
N ASN A 332 -23.22 54.96 -50.11
CA ASN A 332 -23.59 53.56 -50.20
C ASN A 332 -22.75 52.80 -51.24
N GLN A 333 -22.37 53.42 -52.35
CA GLN A 333 -21.39 52.86 -53.29
C GLN A 333 -19.96 52.87 -52.72
N ASN A 334 -19.63 53.88 -51.92
CA ASN A 334 -18.33 54.04 -51.29
C ASN A 334 -18.14 53.12 -50.07
N LEU A 335 -19.20 52.54 -49.48
CA LEU A 335 -19.14 51.51 -48.42
C LEU A 335 -18.32 50.28 -48.81
N TYR A 336 -18.00 50.11 -50.11
CA TYR A 336 -17.22 48.99 -50.62
C TYR A 336 -15.91 49.40 -51.33
N ASN A 337 -15.64 50.69 -51.54
CA ASN A 337 -14.60 51.13 -52.51
C ASN A 337 -13.53 52.12 -51.99
N THR A 338 -13.61 52.66 -50.76
CA THR A 338 -12.62 53.64 -50.24
C THR A 338 -12.21 53.41 -48.79
N SER A 339 -10.91 53.26 -48.48
CA SER A 339 -10.44 52.96 -47.12
C SER A 339 -10.51 54.17 -46.17
N ASN A 340 -11.55 54.25 -45.36
CA ASN A 340 -11.69 55.25 -44.29
C ASN A 340 -11.69 54.58 -42.90
N ASP A 341 -11.13 55.27 -41.91
CA ASP A 341 -11.20 54.88 -40.49
C ASP A 341 -12.66 54.84 -39.99
N LEU A 342 -12.99 53.89 -39.10
CA LEU A 342 -14.38 53.64 -38.67
C LEU A 342 -14.99 54.86 -37.96
N ILE A 343 -14.19 55.59 -37.18
CA ILE A 343 -14.64 56.80 -36.49
C ILE A 343 -14.89 57.92 -37.49
N SER A 344 -13.99 58.10 -38.46
CA SER A 344 -14.16 59.10 -39.52
C SER A 344 -15.42 58.84 -40.33
N PHE A 345 -15.69 57.58 -40.71
CA PHE A 345 -16.88 57.21 -41.47
C PHE A 345 -18.17 57.43 -40.67
N LYS A 346 -18.16 57.09 -39.37
CA LYS A 346 -19.28 57.37 -38.46
C LYS A 346 -19.59 58.88 -38.38
N ASN A 347 -18.57 59.74 -38.34
CA ASN A 347 -18.77 61.19 -38.33
C ASN A 347 -19.44 61.71 -39.62
N GLU A 348 -19.09 61.14 -40.77
CA GLU A 348 -19.72 61.47 -42.06
C GLU A 348 -21.20 61.04 -42.08
N ILE A 349 -21.51 59.84 -41.59
CA ILE A 349 -22.88 59.34 -41.42
C ILE A 349 -23.69 60.24 -40.51
N ASN A 350 -23.14 60.63 -39.36
CA ASN A 350 -23.84 61.48 -38.40
C ASN A 350 -24.16 62.86 -38.99
N LYS A 351 -23.21 63.45 -39.73
CA LYS A 351 -23.43 64.72 -40.43
C LYS A 351 -24.59 64.60 -41.43
N LEU A 352 -24.56 63.59 -42.30
CA LEU A 352 -25.62 63.35 -43.30
C LEU A 352 -26.97 63.06 -42.64
N SER A 353 -26.99 62.26 -41.57
CA SER A 353 -28.21 61.92 -40.82
C SER A 353 -28.88 63.13 -40.20
N LEU A 354 -28.11 64.04 -39.60
CA LEU A 354 -28.60 65.30 -39.04
C LEU A 354 -29.22 66.19 -40.12
N GLU A 355 -28.54 66.38 -41.24
CA GLU A 355 -29.03 67.20 -42.34
C GLU A 355 -30.32 66.63 -42.96
N MET A 356 -30.42 65.30 -43.10
CA MET A 356 -31.63 64.64 -43.57
C MET A 356 -32.79 64.77 -42.57
N TYR A 357 -32.51 64.68 -41.27
CA TYR A 357 -33.52 64.86 -40.22
C TYR A 357 -34.16 66.26 -40.26
N GLU A 358 -33.34 67.32 -40.34
CA GLU A 358 -33.84 68.70 -40.41
C GLU A 358 -34.79 68.90 -41.59
N LEU A 359 -34.48 68.34 -42.76
CA LEU A 359 -35.31 68.48 -43.95
C LEU A 359 -36.61 67.68 -43.88
N THR A 360 -36.59 66.47 -43.32
CA THR A 360 -37.83 65.68 -43.14
C THR A 360 -38.86 66.36 -42.25
N ASN A 361 -38.43 67.22 -41.32
CA ASN A 361 -39.32 68.00 -40.43
C ASN A 361 -39.92 69.26 -41.09
N ILE A 362 -39.30 69.80 -42.16
CA ILE A 362 -39.78 71.02 -42.84
C ILE A 362 -40.94 70.71 -43.79
N SER A 363 -40.93 69.53 -44.39
CA SER A 363 -42.05 69.00 -45.17
C SER A 363 -43.06 68.35 -44.22
N ASN A 364 -44.32 68.78 -44.19
CA ASN A 364 -45.40 68.12 -43.42
C ASN A 364 -45.73 66.72 -44.02
N VAL A 365 -44.81 65.76 -43.92
CA VAL A 365 -44.89 64.40 -44.50
C VAL A 365 -45.71 63.45 -43.63
N ASN A 366 -46.87 63.89 -43.13
CA ASN A 366 -47.69 63.04 -42.23
C ASN A 366 -48.58 62.03 -42.98
N ASN A 367 -48.59 62.01 -44.32
CA ASN A 367 -49.53 61.20 -45.12
C ASN A 367 -48.89 60.26 -46.17
N LEU A 368 -47.58 60.03 -46.16
CA LEU A 368 -46.94 59.08 -47.07
C LEU A 368 -46.76 57.72 -46.39
N SER A 369 -47.58 56.73 -46.79
CA SER A 369 -47.37 55.33 -46.40
C SER A 369 -46.17 54.77 -47.17
N LEU A 370 -45.02 54.68 -46.50
CA LEU A 370 -43.78 54.14 -47.07
C LEU A 370 -43.81 52.61 -46.99
N ASN A 371 -43.87 51.94 -48.14
CA ASN A 371 -43.92 50.48 -48.24
C ASN A 371 -42.60 49.84 -48.72
N TYR A 372 -41.49 50.56 -48.66
CA TYR A 372 -40.17 50.05 -49.02
C TYR A 372 -39.25 50.11 -47.81
N SER A 373 -38.66 48.98 -47.42
CA SER A 373 -37.54 48.91 -46.50
C SER A 373 -36.29 48.50 -47.28
N TYR A 374 -35.41 49.46 -47.54
CA TYR A 374 -34.04 49.14 -47.94
C TYR A 374 -33.27 48.87 -46.64
N LYS A 375 -33.05 47.60 -46.31
CA LYS A 375 -32.16 47.25 -45.19
C LYS A 375 -30.77 46.99 -45.73
N LEU A 376 -29.79 47.71 -45.22
CA LEU A 376 -28.38 47.34 -45.35
C LEU A 376 -28.20 45.97 -44.68
N ASN A 377 -27.56 45.03 -45.38
CA ASN A 377 -27.36 43.65 -44.90
C ASN A 377 -26.18 43.57 -43.93
N LEU A 378 -26.25 44.31 -42.82
CA LEU A 378 -25.24 44.34 -41.76
C LEU A 378 -25.87 43.87 -40.45
N SER A 379 -25.30 42.82 -39.85
CA SER A 379 -25.70 42.32 -38.53
C SER A 379 -24.83 42.92 -37.43
N GLN A 380 -25.44 43.27 -36.30
CA GLN A 380 -24.73 43.62 -35.08
C GLN A 380 -24.06 42.38 -34.46
N VAL A 381 -22.96 42.59 -33.74
CA VAL A 381 -22.27 41.57 -32.95
C VAL A 381 -22.86 41.56 -31.55
N ASP A 382 -23.35 40.40 -31.09
CA ASP A 382 -23.81 40.26 -29.72
C ASP A 382 -22.60 40.20 -28.76
N ARG A 383 -22.59 41.13 -27.81
CA ARG A 383 -21.58 41.21 -26.75
C ARG A 383 -21.90 40.26 -25.60
N ASN A 384 -23.17 39.96 -25.36
CA ASN A 384 -23.61 39.16 -24.23
C ASN A 384 -23.69 37.69 -24.65
N LEU A 385 -22.55 37.01 -24.54
CA LEU A 385 -22.47 35.60 -24.89
C LEU A 385 -23.27 34.75 -23.89
N ASN A 386 -24.28 34.04 -24.38
CA ASN A 386 -24.90 32.93 -23.66
C ASN A 386 -24.06 31.64 -23.81
N ILE A 387 -22.74 31.75 -23.74
CA ILE A 387 -21.79 30.64 -23.92
C ILE A 387 -20.91 30.55 -22.67
N THR A 388 -20.82 29.35 -22.11
CA THR A 388 -19.92 29.07 -20.99
C THR A 388 -18.59 28.54 -21.52
N PHE A 389 -17.50 29.25 -21.25
CA PHE A 389 -16.14 28.78 -21.55
C PHE A 389 -15.57 27.98 -20.39
N ASN A 390 -15.01 26.81 -20.69
CA ASN A 390 -14.39 25.93 -19.70
C ASN A 390 -12.88 25.89 -19.91
N SER A 391 -12.13 25.89 -18.81
CA SER A 391 -10.67 25.76 -18.83
C SER A 391 -10.26 24.34 -18.43
N THR A 392 -9.19 23.83 -19.05
CA THR A 392 -8.56 22.55 -18.70
C THR A 392 -7.52 22.68 -17.58
N ILE A 393 -7.25 23.90 -17.10
CA ILE A 393 -6.28 24.15 -16.03
C ILE A 393 -6.82 23.61 -14.70
N ILE A 394 -6.14 22.59 -14.17
CA ILE A 394 -6.46 21.99 -12.87
C ILE A 394 -6.03 22.96 -11.76
N ILE A 395 -6.91 23.15 -10.78
CA ILE A 395 -6.68 23.96 -9.58
C ILE A 395 -6.83 23.08 -8.33
N ASN A 396 -6.48 23.63 -7.16
CA ASN A 396 -6.59 22.96 -5.86
C ASN A 396 -5.63 21.78 -5.69
N ILE A 397 -4.37 22.03 -6.01
CA ILE A 397 -3.27 21.11 -5.74
C ILE A 397 -3.19 20.87 -4.23
N LYS A 398 -3.01 19.61 -3.85
CA LYS A 398 -2.90 19.13 -2.47
C LYS A 398 -1.51 18.54 -2.24
N ILE A 399 -1.07 18.55 -0.98
CA ILE A 399 0.07 17.73 -0.56
C ILE A 399 -0.34 16.27 -0.78
N LYS A 400 0.56 15.49 -1.37
CA LYS A 400 0.30 14.08 -1.65
C LYS A 400 0.00 13.33 -0.36
N ASP A 401 -0.97 12.43 -0.43
CA ASP A 401 -1.21 11.48 0.64
C ASP A 401 0.02 10.57 0.80
N PRO A 402 0.28 10.04 2.01
CA PRO A 402 1.44 9.17 2.22
C PRO A 402 1.39 7.94 1.29
N ILE A 403 2.53 7.60 0.68
CA ILE A 403 2.65 6.48 -0.25
C ILE A 403 3.46 5.36 0.42
N CYS A 404 2.93 4.14 0.35
CA CYS A 404 3.56 2.96 0.89
C CYS A 404 3.80 1.97 -0.26
N CYS A 405 5.02 1.48 -0.37
CA CYS A 405 5.44 0.58 -1.43
C CYS A 405 5.81 -0.79 -0.84
N VAL A 406 5.37 -1.87 -1.48
CA VAL A 406 5.78 -3.24 -1.15
C VAL A 406 5.81 -4.06 -2.43
N PHE A 407 6.88 -4.85 -2.60
CA PHE A 407 7.14 -5.68 -3.78
C PHE A 407 7.11 -4.86 -5.09
N GLY A 408 7.57 -3.61 -5.04
CA GLY A 408 7.56 -2.66 -6.17
C GLY A 408 6.19 -2.05 -6.49
N ASN A 409 5.15 -2.35 -5.71
CA ASN A 409 3.81 -1.80 -5.91
C ASN A 409 3.52 -0.72 -4.86
N CYS A 410 3.30 0.51 -5.33
CA CYS A 410 3.04 1.67 -4.48
C CYS A 410 1.57 2.08 -4.49
N LYS A 411 1.03 2.40 -3.32
CA LYS A 411 -0.33 2.93 -3.16
C LYS A 411 -0.41 3.86 -1.95
N VAL A 412 -1.52 4.57 -1.83
CA VAL A 412 -1.79 5.38 -0.63
C VAL A 412 -1.77 4.48 0.60
N CYS A 413 -1.01 4.88 1.61
CA CYS A 413 -0.89 4.14 2.87
C CYS A 413 -2.25 4.01 3.55
N CYS A 414 -2.48 2.87 4.19
CA CYS A 414 -3.61 2.65 5.08
C CYS A 414 -3.48 3.54 6.32
N THR A 415 -4.59 4.13 6.73
CA THR A 415 -4.80 4.63 8.10
C THR A 415 -5.42 3.53 8.95
N ILE A 416 -5.46 3.73 10.27
CA ILE A 416 -6.03 2.75 11.19
C ILE A 416 -7.52 2.46 10.91
N ASP A 417 -8.23 3.41 10.30
CA ASP A 417 -9.65 3.28 9.98
C ASP A 417 -9.88 2.86 8.52
N SER A 418 -9.01 3.22 7.57
CA SER A 418 -9.27 3.02 6.14
C SER A 418 -9.25 1.55 5.70
N CYS A 419 -8.46 0.72 6.38
CA CYS A 419 -8.20 -0.68 6.00
C CYS A 419 -8.63 -1.69 7.08
N LYS A 420 -9.21 -1.19 8.17
CA LYS A 420 -9.50 -1.95 9.40
C LYS A 420 -10.37 -3.18 9.19
N ASP A 421 -11.37 -3.05 8.31
CA ASP A 421 -12.42 -4.03 8.04
C ASP A 421 -12.20 -4.82 6.74
N ASP A 422 -11.11 -4.56 6.02
CA ASP A 422 -10.80 -5.29 4.79
C ASP A 422 -10.31 -6.70 5.11
N SER A 423 -11.18 -7.68 4.89
CA SER A 423 -10.88 -9.08 5.17
C SER A 423 -9.72 -9.68 4.36
N SER A 424 -9.36 -9.05 3.23
CA SER A 424 -8.21 -9.46 2.42
C SER A 424 -6.86 -9.05 3.05
N LEU A 425 -6.89 -8.10 3.99
CA LEU A 425 -5.71 -7.56 4.67
C LEU A 425 -5.52 -8.13 6.08
N TYR A 426 -6.49 -8.89 6.59
CA TYR A 426 -6.40 -9.49 7.92
C TYR A 426 -5.14 -10.36 8.07
N PRO A 427 -4.31 -10.09 9.10
CA PRO A 427 -3.03 -10.76 9.26
C PRO A 427 -3.21 -12.26 9.54
N ILE A 428 -2.23 -13.02 9.11
CA ILE A 428 -2.15 -14.47 9.26
C ILE A 428 -1.26 -14.78 10.45
N LEU A 429 -1.85 -15.40 11.46
CA LEU A 429 -1.17 -15.83 12.68
C LEU A 429 -0.92 -17.34 12.62
N PHE A 430 0.35 -17.72 12.60
CA PHE A 430 0.81 -19.10 12.71
C PHE A 430 1.05 -19.47 14.17
N VAL A 431 0.38 -20.52 14.63
CA VAL A 431 0.52 -21.05 16.00
C VAL A 431 0.80 -22.55 15.97
N HIS A 432 1.92 -22.95 16.56
CA HIS A 432 2.31 -24.35 16.64
C HIS A 432 1.96 -24.95 18.01
N GLY A 433 1.60 -26.24 18.00
CA GLY A 433 1.43 -27.06 19.20
C GLY A 433 2.72 -27.45 19.93
N HIS A 434 2.60 -28.37 20.88
CA HIS A 434 3.68 -28.79 21.77
C HIS A 434 4.89 -29.38 21.05
N ALA A 435 6.07 -29.15 21.61
CA ALA A 435 7.25 -29.93 21.29
C ALA A 435 7.12 -31.31 21.96
N PHE A 436 7.09 -32.40 21.17
CA PHE A 436 6.99 -33.78 21.68
C PHE A 436 8.03 -34.14 22.76
N ASN A 437 9.12 -33.37 22.83
CA ASN A 437 10.17 -33.48 23.84
C ASN A 437 10.21 -32.19 24.69
N LYS A 438 10.06 -32.31 26.01
CA LYS A 438 10.20 -31.19 26.97
C LYS A 438 11.51 -30.39 26.83
N LYS A 439 12.56 -31.01 26.27
CA LYS A 439 13.86 -30.37 26.06
C LYS A 439 13.91 -29.51 24.80
N THR A 440 13.07 -29.77 23.80
CA THR A 440 13.04 -28.99 22.56
C THR A 440 12.49 -27.59 22.83
N SER A 441 13.06 -26.59 22.17
CA SER A 441 12.71 -25.19 22.40
C SER A 441 11.43 -24.81 21.61
N PRO A 442 10.57 -23.91 22.11
CA PRO A 442 9.39 -23.48 21.38
C PRO A 442 9.69 -22.89 19.99
N GLU A 443 10.87 -22.29 19.83
CA GLU A 443 11.36 -21.73 18.56
C GLU A 443 11.54 -22.81 17.49
N VAL A 444 11.97 -24.01 17.86
CA VAL A 444 12.13 -25.13 16.92
C VAL A 444 10.79 -25.56 16.34
N SER A 445 9.76 -25.66 17.19
CA SER A 445 8.40 -25.99 16.77
C SER A 445 7.80 -24.92 15.86
N LEU A 446 8.02 -23.64 16.16
CA LEU A 446 7.54 -22.53 15.32
C LEU A 446 8.23 -22.45 13.95
N ASN A 447 9.47 -22.91 13.85
CA ASN A 447 10.18 -22.94 12.57
C ASN A 447 9.56 -23.90 11.56
N SER A 448 8.67 -24.81 11.97
CA SER A 448 7.94 -25.69 11.06
C SER A 448 6.99 -24.93 10.11
N PHE A 449 6.60 -23.69 10.45
CA PHE A 449 5.80 -22.83 9.57
C PHE A 449 6.63 -21.92 8.67
N THR A 450 7.96 -21.90 8.81
CA THR A 450 8.83 -21.00 8.03
C THR A 450 8.61 -21.17 6.53
N ASP A 451 8.59 -22.41 6.04
CA ASP A 451 8.54 -22.66 4.61
C ASP A 451 7.20 -22.22 4.01
N ILE A 452 6.09 -22.48 4.72
CA ILE A 452 4.77 -21.94 4.36
C ILE A 452 4.79 -20.41 4.36
N GLN A 453 5.35 -19.79 5.39
CA GLN A 453 5.40 -18.33 5.53
C GLN A 453 6.22 -17.68 4.40
N ASN A 454 7.38 -18.26 4.06
CA ASN A 454 8.22 -17.82 2.95
C ASN A 454 7.50 -17.97 1.61
N ARG A 455 6.82 -19.10 1.39
CA ARG A 455 6.07 -19.34 0.15
C ARG A 455 4.89 -18.38 -0.01
N LEU A 456 4.24 -17.99 1.08
CA LEU A 456 3.19 -16.95 1.05
C LEU A 456 3.75 -15.57 0.67
N GLN A 457 5.03 -15.29 0.94
CA GLN A 457 5.66 -14.04 0.48
C GLN A 457 5.81 -13.97 -1.03
N GLU A 458 6.14 -15.09 -1.68
CA GLU A 458 6.12 -15.19 -3.14
C GLU A 458 4.71 -14.91 -3.72
N ASP A 459 3.65 -15.16 -2.94
CA ASP A 459 2.26 -14.86 -3.29
C ASP A 459 1.82 -13.42 -2.93
N GLY A 460 2.73 -12.57 -2.42
CA GLY A 460 2.45 -11.17 -2.08
C GLY A 460 2.03 -10.91 -0.63
N ILE A 461 2.23 -11.86 0.29
CA ILE A 461 1.98 -11.68 1.73
C ILE A 461 3.28 -11.35 2.44
N ILE A 462 3.34 -10.23 3.18
CA ILE A 462 4.56 -9.83 3.89
C ILE A 462 4.92 -10.88 4.95
N ASN A 463 6.15 -11.38 4.94
CA ASN A 463 6.69 -12.19 6.02
C ASN A 463 7.24 -11.28 7.12
N ALA A 464 6.46 -11.06 8.18
CA ALA A 464 6.90 -10.29 9.35
C ALA A 464 7.61 -11.16 10.41
N GLY A 465 8.03 -12.37 10.06
CA GLY A 465 8.80 -13.25 10.93
C GLY A 465 8.04 -13.71 12.15
N GLN A 466 8.69 -13.65 13.31
CA GLN A 466 8.09 -13.94 14.60
C GLN A 466 7.83 -12.63 15.34
N ILE A 467 6.64 -12.50 15.94
CA ILE A 467 6.31 -11.31 16.73
C ILE A 467 7.17 -11.18 17.97
N ASP A 468 7.72 -9.99 18.21
CA ASP A 468 8.34 -9.65 19.50
C ASP A 468 7.27 -9.25 20.51
N LEU A 469 7.15 -10.01 21.60
CA LEU A 469 6.23 -9.71 22.70
C LEU A 469 6.93 -9.00 23.87
N GLN A 470 8.23 -8.70 23.77
CA GLN A 470 9.01 -8.06 24.83
C GLN A 470 8.93 -6.53 24.76
N ASN A 471 8.89 -5.97 23.55
CA ASN A 471 8.95 -4.53 23.31
C ASN A 471 7.58 -4.00 22.82
N LEU A 472 6.56 -4.06 23.69
CA LEU A 472 5.19 -3.69 23.33
C LEU A 472 5.00 -2.18 23.06
N GLU A 473 5.80 -1.32 23.69
CA GLU A 473 5.64 0.15 23.62
C GLU A 473 6.33 0.79 22.40
N GLU A 474 7.15 0.05 21.64
CA GLU A 474 7.97 0.64 20.58
C GLU A 474 7.26 0.76 19.22
N ILE A 475 6.14 0.06 19.01
CA ILE A 475 5.44 0.01 17.71
C ILE A 475 4.06 0.63 17.85
N ALA A 476 3.84 1.75 17.16
CA ALA A 476 2.55 2.41 17.16
C ALA A 476 1.45 1.54 16.51
N PRO A 477 0.17 1.74 16.88
CA PRO A 477 -0.94 1.02 16.26
C PRO A 477 -1.02 1.24 14.75
N GLY A 478 -1.27 0.17 13.99
CA GLY A 478 -1.42 0.20 12.54
C GLY A 478 -0.12 0.19 11.73
N GLU A 479 1.06 0.34 12.35
CA GLU A 479 2.34 0.42 11.63
C GLU A 479 2.63 -0.76 10.71
N TYR A 480 2.26 -1.98 11.10
CA TYR A 480 2.43 -3.17 10.25
C TYR A 480 1.51 -3.08 9.03
N GLY A 481 0.25 -2.67 9.24
CA GLY A 481 -0.79 -2.64 8.21
C GLY A 481 -0.74 -1.44 7.27
N LYS A 482 0.14 -0.46 7.51
CA LYS A 482 0.23 0.79 6.73
C LYS A 482 0.41 0.57 5.24
N SER A 483 1.14 -0.46 4.83
CA SER A 483 1.31 -0.76 3.41
C SER A 483 0.04 -1.25 2.70
N GLY A 484 -0.98 -1.66 3.45
CA GLY A 484 -2.19 -2.27 2.91
C GLY A 484 -1.94 -3.61 2.24
N ASN A 485 -0.91 -4.36 2.63
CA ASN A 485 -0.70 -5.75 2.20
C ASN A 485 -0.92 -6.67 3.39
N PRO A 486 -1.46 -7.89 3.16
CA PRO A 486 -1.61 -8.86 4.23
C PRO A 486 -0.24 -9.26 4.77
N ILE A 487 -0.18 -9.48 6.09
CA ILE A 487 1.05 -9.83 6.79
C ILE A 487 0.88 -11.20 7.43
N SER A 488 1.97 -11.95 7.46
CA SER A 488 2.05 -13.24 8.13
C SER A 488 3.05 -13.19 9.28
N VAL A 489 2.66 -13.75 10.43
CA VAL A 489 3.40 -13.70 11.69
C VAL A 489 3.36 -15.06 12.37
N ARG A 490 4.49 -15.48 12.93
CA ARG A 490 4.60 -16.64 13.83
C ARG A 490 4.60 -16.17 15.28
N ALA A 491 3.93 -16.91 16.17
CA ALA A 491 3.93 -16.59 17.60
C ALA A 491 3.90 -17.83 18.48
N SER A 492 4.52 -17.73 19.66
CA SER A 492 4.54 -18.77 20.69
C SER A 492 3.87 -18.28 21.97
N TYR A 493 2.91 -19.05 22.46
CA TYR A 493 2.24 -18.84 23.75
C TYR A 493 2.95 -19.57 24.93
N TYR A 494 4.17 -20.06 24.73
CA TYR A 494 4.93 -20.77 25.78
C TYR A 494 5.72 -19.84 26.70
N TYR A 495 5.83 -18.57 26.35
CA TYR A 495 6.51 -17.57 27.15
C TYR A 495 5.52 -16.88 28.08
N LEU A 496 5.88 -16.84 29.36
CA LEU A 496 5.31 -15.91 30.32
C LEU A 496 6.13 -14.64 30.32
N HIS A 497 5.45 -13.55 30.04
CA HIS A 497 5.96 -12.21 30.21
C HIS A 497 5.46 -11.68 31.55
N TYR A 498 6.37 -11.38 32.48
CA TYR A 498 6.01 -10.72 33.74
C TYR A 498 6.99 -9.61 34.07
N TYR A 499 6.45 -8.54 34.66
CA TYR A 499 7.23 -7.44 35.20
C TYR A 499 7.79 -7.83 36.56
N ASP A 500 9.12 -7.87 36.69
CA ASP A 500 9.80 -8.03 37.97
C ASP A 500 10.88 -6.95 38.12
N LEU A 501 10.83 -6.20 39.22
CA LEU A 501 11.85 -5.21 39.62
C LEU A 501 12.34 -4.25 38.51
N GLY A 502 11.43 -3.78 37.65
CA GLY A 502 11.76 -2.82 36.59
C GLY A 502 12.46 -3.43 35.36
N LYS A 503 12.47 -4.76 35.22
CA LYS A 503 12.92 -5.47 34.01
C LYS A 503 11.82 -6.43 33.52
N TYR A 504 11.65 -6.52 32.21
CA TYR A 504 10.85 -7.57 31.59
C TYR A 504 11.58 -8.91 31.78
N ALA A 505 10.93 -9.89 32.41
CA ALA A 505 11.47 -11.23 32.57
C ALA A 505 10.63 -12.25 31.77
N ILE A 506 11.33 -13.16 31.10
CA ILE A 506 10.71 -14.27 30.36
C ILE A 506 10.88 -15.56 31.17
N ALA A 507 9.77 -16.16 31.58
CA ALA A 507 9.77 -17.55 32.04
C ALA A 507 9.17 -18.45 30.96
N THR A 508 9.82 -19.57 30.67
CA THR A 508 9.21 -20.61 29.83
C THR A 508 8.35 -21.52 30.69
N GLN A 509 7.05 -21.60 30.42
CA GLN A 509 6.17 -22.57 31.06
C GLN A 509 5.75 -23.64 30.05
N LYS A 510 6.62 -24.65 29.95
CA LYS A 510 6.46 -25.80 29.04
C LYS A 510 5.52 -26.90 29.58
N SER A 511 4.76 -26.63 30.64
CA SER A 511 3.80 -27.58 31.25
C SER A 511 2.61 -26.90 31.91
N GLU A 512 1.53 -26.72 31.16
CA GLU A 512 0.29 -26.09 31.61
C GLU A 512 -0.97 -26.74 31.00
N ARG A 513 -2.14 -26.32 31.48
CA ARG A 513 -3.41 -26.70 30.85
C ARG A 513 -3.62 -25.87 29.58
N ILE A 514 -4.27 -26.45 28.57
CA ILE A 514 -4.49 -25.78 27.26
C ILE A 514 -5.21 -24.44 27.42
N GLU A 515 -6.06 -24.30 28.44
CA GLU A 515 -6.74 -23.04 28.77
C GLU A 515 -5.77 -21.88 29.03
N ASN A 516 -4.63 -22.10 29.68
CA ASN A 516 -3.66 -21.03 29.95
C ASN A 516 -2.99 -20.54 28.66
N TYR A 517 -2.72 -21.45 27.72
CA TYR A 517 -2.20 -21.08 26.41
C TYR A 517 -3.22 -20.28 25.59
N ALA A 518 -4.51 -20.56 25.74
CA ALA A 518 -5.56 -19.77 25.11
C ALA A 518 -5.62 -18.33 25.64
N LEU A 519 -5.32 -18.10 26.93
CA LEU A 519 -5.21 -16.74 27.50
C LEU A 519 -4.07 -15.95 26.85
N ARG A 520 -2.89 -16.55 26.69
CA ARG A 520 -1.75 -15.90 26.03
C ARG A 520 -1.98 -15.70 24.54
N LEU A 521 -2.68 -16.63 23.88
CA LEU A 521 -3.09 -16.45 22.50
C LEU A 521 -3.99 -15.22 22.32
N ASN A 522 -4.85 -14.90 23.31
CA ASN A 522 -5.64 -13.67 23.28
C ASN A 522 -4.76 -12.41 23.31
N GLU A 523 -3.72 -12.39 24.14
CA GLU A 523 -2.75 -11.28 24.19
C GLU A 523 -2.05 -11.11 22.84
N ILE A 524 -1.54 -12.21 22.28
CA ILE A 524 -0.88 -12.22 20.95
C ILE A 524 -1.83 -11.68 19.87
N ILE A 525 -3.09 -12.13 19.83
CA ILE A 525 -4.07 -11.68 18.86
C ILE A 525 -4.36 -10.19 19.01
N ASN A 526 -4.48 -9.69 20.24
CA ASN A 526 -4.73 -8.27 20.50
C ASN A 526 -3.56 -7.40 20.04
N ILE A 527 -2.32 -7.80 20.36
CA ILE A 527 -1.11 -7.10 19.92
C ILE A 527 -1.01 -7.10 18.39
N LEU A 528 -1.27 -8.25 17.75
CA LEU A 528 -1.22 -8.35 16.29
C LEU A 528 -2.29 -7.47 15.64
N LYS A 529 -3.52 -7.46 16.16
CA LYS A 529 -4.58 -6.54 15.72
C LYS A 529 -4.17 -5.08 15.87
N GLU A 530 -3.59 -4.72 17.02
CA GLU A 530 -3.14 -3.35 17.29
C GLU A 530 -2.04 -2.93 16.32
N ARG A 531 -0.97 -3.72 16.17
CA ARG A 531 0.14 -3.43 15.25
C ARG A 531 -0.30 -3.35 13.79
N THR A 532 -1.26 -4.16 13.38
CA THR A 532 -1.76 -4.17 11.99
C THR A 532 -2.93 -3.22 11.75
N GLY A 533 -3.56 -2.70 12.80
CA GLY A 533 -4.80 -1.95 12.69
C GLY A 533 -6.00 -2.78 12.21
N SER A 534 -5.90 -4.11 12.17
CA SER A 534 -6.97 -4.99 11.67
C SER A 534 -7.98 -5.36 12.75
N GLU A 535 -9.25 -5.52 12.38
CA GLU A 535 -10.27 -6.00 13.33
C GLU A 535 -10.22 -7.51 13.62
N LYS A 536 -9.66 -8.31 12.72
CA LYS A 536 -9.61 -9.76 12.87
C LYS A 536 -8.31 -10.34 12.38
N VAL A 537 -8.04 -11.56 12.81
CA VAL A 537 -6.91 -12.38 12.35
C VAL A 537 -7.43 -13.60 11.58
N ASN A 538 -6.61 -14.10 10.65
CA ASN A 538 -6.70 -15.45 10.12
C ASN A 538 -5.71 -16.32 10.92
N ILE A 539 -6.13 -17.47 11.46
CA ILE A 539 -5.26 -18.32 12.27
C ILE A 539 -4.97 -19.62 11.53
N VAL A 540 -3.69 -19.96 11.39
CA VAL A 540 -3.25 -21.28 10.92
C VAL A 540 -2.56 -21.98 12.06
N ALA A 541 -3.16 -23.07 12.51
CA ALA A 541 -2.75 -23.79 13.70
C ALA A 541 -2.35 -25.22 13.36
N HIS A 542 -1.28 -25.70 13.99
CA HIS A 542 -0.81 -27.08 13.82
C HIS A 542 -0.91 -27.88 15.12
N SER A 543 -1.29 -29.15 15.02
CA SER A 543 -1.28 -30.10 16.15
C SER A 543 -2.09 -29.56 17.35
N MET A 544 -1.54 -29.60 18.56
CA MET A 544 -2.14 -29.02 19.77
C MET A 544 -2.50 -27.52 19.62
N GLY A 545 -1.80 -26.76 18.78
CA GLY A 545 -2.09 -25.35 18.52
C GLY A 545 -3.55 -25.14 18.08
N GLY A 546 -4.12 -26.10 17.36
CA GLY A 546 -5.53 -26.05 16.98
C GLY A 546 -6.50 -26.19 18.15
N LEU A 547 -6.16 -26.97 19.17
CA LEU A 547 -6.94 -27.04 20.41
C LEU A 547 -6.85 -25.75 21.21
N VAL A 548 -5.67 -25.13 21.26
CA VAL A 548 -5.46 -23.80 21.87
C VAL A 548 -6.31 -22.75 21.15
N THR A 549 -6.31 -22.73 19.82
CA THR A 549 -7.14 -21.81 19.02
C THR A 549 -8.64 -22.02 19.28
N ARG A 550 -9.11 -23.28 19.32
CA ARG A 550 -10.52 -23.56 19.62
C ARG A 550 -10.91 -23.16 21.04
N GLU A 551 -10.01 -23.37 22.01
CA GLU A 551 -10.24 -22.97 23.39
C GLU A 551 -10.25 -21.44 23.54
N TYR A 552 -9.38 -20.73 22.83
CA TYR A 552 -9.42 -19.27 22.72
C TYR A 552 -10.80 -18.80 22.25
N ILE A 553 -11.31 -19.36 21.15
CA ILE A 553 -12.63 -18.98 20.61
C ILE A 553 -13.74 -19.29 21.62
N ARG A 554 -13.65 -20.40 22.36
CA ARG A 554 -14.63 -20.76 23.40
C ARG A 554 -14.62 -19.76 24.57
N LEU A 555 -13.45 -19.26 24.96
CA LEU A 555 -13.27 -18.34 26.09
C LEU A 555 -13.61 -16.89 25.74
N PHE A 556 -13.20 -16.41 24.57
CA PHE A 556 -13.25 -14.99 24.19
C PHE A 556 -14.24 -14.68 23.06
N GLY A 557 -14.80 -15.71 22.42
CA GLY A 557 -15.69 -15.59 21.27
C GLY A 557 -14.95 -15.48 19.94
N GLU A 558 -15.73 -15.24 18.88
CA GLU A 558 -15.25 -15.31 17.49
C GLU A 558 -14.99 -13.95 16.85
N ASN A 559 -15.27 -12.85 17.55
CA ASN A 559 -15.32 -11.52 16.94
C ASN A 559 -13.97 -11.04 16.40
N SER A 560 -12.85 -11.53 16.96
CA SER A 560 -11.49 -11.21 16.52
C SER A 560 -10.93 -12.19 15.49
N VAL A 561 -11.73 -13.16 15.02
CA VAL A 561 -11.26 -14.24 14.13
C VAL A 561 -12.09 -14.26 12.86
N ASN A 562 -11.42 -14.26 11.71
CA ASN A 562 -12.05 -14.37 10.40
C ASN A 562 -12.09 -15.81 9.92
N LYS A 563 -10.90 -16.45 9.87
CA LYS A 563 -10.71 -17.83 9.42
C LYS A 563 -9.83 -18.59 10.39
N VAL A 564 -10.06 -19.90 10.48
CA VAL A 564 -9.24 -20.84 11.26
C VAL A 564 -8.93 -22.05 10.39
N ILE A 565 -7.64 -22.33 10.20
CA ILE A 565 -7.15 -23.51 9.49
C ILE A 565 -6.43 -24.40 10.50
N LEU A 566 -6.99 -25.59 10.75
CA LEU A 566 -6.48 -26.56 11.72
C LEU A 566 -5.79 -27.72 11.00
N ILE A 567 -4.46 -27.74 11.01
CA ILE A 567 -3.64 -28.74 10.35
C ILE A 567 -3.26 -29.81 11.38
N ALA A 568 -3.58 -31.08 11.09
CA ALA A 568 -3.26 -32.23 11.94
C ALA A 568 -3.66 -32.07 13.42
N SER A 569 -4.70 -31.27 13.72
CA SER A 569 -5.11 -31.02 15.10
C SER A 569 -5.94 -32.19 15.66
N PRO A 570 -5.63 -32.71 16.86
CA PRO A 570 -6.35 -33.83 17.46
C PRO A 570 -7.68 -33.38 18.07
N ASN A 571 -8.62 -32.92 17.23
CA ASN A 571 -9.89 -32.32 17.64
C ASN A 571 -10.79 -33.25 18.48
N ASN A 572 -10.67 -34.56 18.30
CA ASN A 572 -11.34 -35.58 19.10
C ASN A 572 -10.39 -36.36 20.02
N GLY A 573 -9.15 -35.88 20.16
CA GLY A 573 -8.13 -36.40 21.06
C GLY A 573 -7.19 -37.45 20.46
N VAL A 574 -6.19 -37.80 21.25
CA VAL A 574 -5.22 -38.87 20.95
C VAL A 574 -5.50 -40.09 21.82
N SER A 575 -5.23 -41.30 21.31
CA SER A 575 -5.43 -42.54 22.05
C SER A 575 -4.39 -43.61 21.72
N GLY A 576 -4.21 -44.56 22.65
CA GLY A 576 -3.35 -45.73 22.46
C GLY A 576 -1.86 -45.41 22.58
N ARG A 577 -1.04 -45.86 21.60
CA ARG A 577 0.44 -45.74 21.69
C ARG A 577 0.91 -44.29 21.70
N THR A 578 0.14 -43.36 21.12
CA THR A 578 0.42 -41.92 21.17
C THR A 578 0.20 -41.35 22.57
N GLU A 579 -0.80 -41.85 23.32
CA GLU A 579 -1.07 -41.44 24.70
C GLU A 579 0.06 -41.92 25.63
N ASP A 580 0.51 -43.17 25.46
CA ASP A 580 1.65 -43.72 26.20
C ASP A 580 2.97 -42.96 25.89
N LEU A 581 3.16 -42.56 24.63
CA LEU A 581 4.33 -41.77 24.20
C LEU A 581 4.26 -40.32 24.70
N CYS A 582 3.07 -39.71 24.70
CA CYS A 582 2.80 -38.37 25.23
C CYS A 582 3.05 -38.34 26.74
N ASN A 583 2.59 -39.35 27.49
CA ASN A 583 2.82 -39.46 28.93
C ASN A 583 4.29 -39.71 29.29
N PHE A 584 5.09 -40.29 28.38
CA PHE A 584 6.51 -40.59 28.62
C PHE A 584 7.47 -39.47 28.17
N LEU A 585 7.17 -38.74 27.08
CA LEU A 585 8.06 -37.70 26.50
C LEU A 585 7.48 -36.27 26.54
N GLY A 586 6.15 -36.16 26.58
CA GLY A 586 5.40 -34.90 26.56
C GLY A 586 5.15 -34.30 27.95
N SER A 587 4.36 -33.23 27.98
CA SER A 587 3.97 -32.56 29.20
C SER A 587 2.65 -33.10 29.77
N GLN A 588 2.66 -33.38 31.07
CA GLN A 588 1.65 -34.22 31.71
C GLN A 588 0.24 -33.60 31.64
N LYS A 589 0.11 -32.29 31.81
CA LYS A 589 -1.20 -31.61 31.85
C LYS A 589 -1.83 -31.49 30.45
N GLU A 590 -1.03 -31.15 29.45
CA GLU A 590 -1.43 -31.03 28.05
C GLU A 590 -1.82 -32.39 27.48
N CYS A 591 -1.04 -33.43 27.77
CA CYS A 591 -1.37 -34.79 27.35
C CYS A 591 -2.71 -35.25 27.96
N GLU A 592 -2.94 -34.99 29.26
CA GLU A 592 -4.22 -35.26 29.92
C GLU A 592 -5.39 -34.52 29.26
N ASP A 593 -5.20 -33.27 28.84
CA ASP A 593 -6.23 -32.49 28.13
C ASP A 593 -6.49 -33.06 26.73
N MET A 594 -5.46 -33.55 26.03
CA MET A 594 -5.56 -34.11 24.68
C MET A 594 -6.02 -35.57 24.62
N THR A 595 -6.04 -36.31 25.73
CA THR A 595 -6.52 -37.70 25.77
C THR A 595 -7.97 -37.79 25.29
N GLU A 596 -8.24 -38.75 24.40
CA GLU A 596 -9.59 -39.05 23.90
C GLU A 596 -10.58 -39.23 25.07
N GLY A 597 -11.63 -38.41 25.10
CA GLY A 597 -12.64 -38.44 26.16
C GLY A 597 -12.32 -37.66 27.44
N SER A 598 -11.23 -36.88 27.46
CA SER A 598 -10.90 -35.94 28.54
C SER A 598 -12.04 -34.96 28.84
N VAL A 599 -12.06 -34.43 30.07
CA VAL A 599 -13.05 -33.39 30.46
C VAL A 599 -12.89 -32.15 29.58
N PHE A 600 -11.64 -31.78 29.28
CA PHE A 600 -11.31 -30.68 28.37
C PHE A 600 -11.95 -30.87 26.99
N LEU A 601 -11.68 -31.99 26.31
CA LEU A 601 -12.20 -32.23 24.95
C LEU A 601 -13.71 -32.39 24.91
N LYS A 602 -14.32 -33.03 25.92
CA LYS A 602 -15.79 -33.11 26.02
C LYS A 602 -16.41 -31.71 26.08
N ARG A 603 -15.83 -30.81 26.88
CA ARG A 603 -16.26 -29.41 26.97
C ARG A 603 -16.02 -28.69 25.64
N LEU A 604 -14.83 -28.82 25.06
CA LEU A 604 -14.46 -28.15 23.81
C LEU A 604 -15.32 -28.60 22.62
N ASN A 605 -15.68 -29.89 22.54
CA ASN A 605 -16.50 -30.46 21.47
C ASN A 605 -18.00 -30.21 21.67
N SER A 606 -18.43 -29.77 22.86
CA SER A 606 -19.79 -29.27 23.08
C SER A 606 -20.02 -27.88 22.49
N PHE A 607 -18.94 -27.13 22.25
CA PHE A 607 -18.95 -25.81 21.64
C PHE A 607 -18.80 -25.87 20.12
N ARG A 608 -19.49 -24.97 19.42
CA ARG A 608 -19.44 -24.83 17.95
C ARG A 608 -19.14 -23.39 17.58
N VAL A 609 -18.24 -23.23 16.62
CA VAL A 609 -17.91 -21.95 15.97
C VAL A 609 -19.00 -21.66 14.94
N VAL A 610 -19.55 -20.44 14.93
CA VAL A 610 -20.72 -20.06 14.11
C VAL A 610 -20.42 -18.97 13.08
N LYS A 611 -19.60 -17.98 13.44
CA LYS A 611 -19.28 -16.80 12.62
C LYS A 611 -17.97 -16.97 11.83
N ALA A 612 -16.92 -17.47 12.47
CA ALA A 612 -15.63 -17.67 11.81
C ALA A 612 -15.68 -18.90 10.90
N LYS A 613 -15.02 -18.83 9.73
CA LYS A 613 -14.90 -19.98 8.83
C LYS A 613 -13.84 -20.94 9.36
N VAL A 614 -14.20 -22.20 9.58
CA VAL A 614 -13.28 -23.23 10.11
C VAL A 614 -12.98 -24.28 9.05
N TYR A 615 -11.71 -24.59 8.90
CA TYR A 615 -11.19 -25.58 7.98
C TYR A 615 -10.29 -26.56 8.75
N THR A 616 -10.36 -27.84 8.43
CA THR A 616 -9.44 -28.84 8.99
C THR A 616 -8.69 -29.56 7.88
N ILE A 617 -7.43 -29.90 8.10
CA ILE A 617 -6.59 -30.65 7.16
C ILE A 617 -6.02 -31.85 7.90
N ALA A 618 -6.47 -33.04 7.53
CA ALA A 618 -5.99 -34.31 8.09
C ALA A 618 -5.00 -34.97 7.14
N ALA A 619 -3.99 -35.65 7.68
CA ALA A 619 -3.11 -36.51 6.90
C ALA A 619 -3.51 -37.99 7.01
N SER A 620 -3.38 -38.70 5.90
CA SER A 620 -3.59 -40.15 5.73
C SER A 620 -2.30 -40.81 5.23
N GLY A 621 -2.04 -42.06 5.62
CA GLY A 621 -0.92 -42.87 5.13
C GLY A 621 0.06 -43.36 6.20
N CYS A 622 -0.12 -42.94 7.45
CA CYS A 622 0.72 -43.35 8.58
C CYS A 622 -0.12 -43.94 9.72
N PRO A 623 -0.28 -45.28 9.74
CA PRO A 623 -1.21 -45.91 10.66
C PRO A 623 -0.73 -45.91 12.11
N ILE A 624 -1.65 -45.59 13.02
CA ILE A 624 -1.51 -45.60 14.48
C ILE A 624 -2.37 -46.73 15.02
N ASN A 625 -1.76 -47.77 15.59
CA ASN A 625 -2.48 -48.93 16.16
C ASN A 625 -3.52 -49.55 15.19
N LYS A 626 -3.15 -49.70 13.91
CA LYS A 626 -3.98 -50.23 12.79
C LYS A 626 -5.08 -49.30 12.28
N GLU A 627 -5.21 -48.10 12.82
CA GLU A 627 -6.08 -47.05 12.28
C GLU A 627 -5.24 -46.06 11.48
N ASP A 628 -5.79 -45.50 10.40
CA ASP A 628 -5.06 -44.55 9.55
C ASP A 628 -4.89 -43.16 10.21
N GLY A 629 -3.89 -42.40 9.79
CA GLY A 629 -3.54 -41.09 10.34
C GLY A 629 -2.19 -40.56 9.85
N ASP A 630 -1.61 -39.66 10.64
CA ASP A 630 -0.33 -39.00 10.36
C ASP A 630 0.85 -39.56 11.19
N GLY A 631 0.60 -40.67 11.90
CA GLY A 631 1.57 -41.30 12.80
C GLY A 631 1.52 -40.80 14.26
N ILE A 632 0.84 -39.68 14.53
CA ILE A 632 0.54 -39.17 15.88
C ILE A 632 -0.98 -39.07 16.10
N VAL A 633 -1.68 -38.38 15.21
CA VAL A 633 -3.11 -38.10 15.23
C VAL A 633 -3.82 -39.00 14.23
N LYS A 634 -4.86 -39.69 14.71
CA LYS A 634 -5.70 -40.55 13.86
C LYS A 634 -6.49 -39.69 12.88
N LEU A 635 -6.67 -40.16 11.65
CA LEU A 635 -7.43 -39.49 10.60
C LEU A 635 -8.83 -39.09 11.09
N LYS A 636 -9.51 -39.98 11.82
CA LYS A 636 -10.85 -39.74 12.39
C LYS A 636 -10.90 -38.68 13.49
N SER A 637 -9.75 -38.32 14.08
CA SER A 637 -9.66 -37.37 15.19
C SER A 637 -9.66 -35.91 14.72
N VAL A 638 -9.26 -35.66 13.47
CA VAL A 638 -9.10 -34.30 12.93
C VAL A 638 -10.44 -33.61 12.57
N PRO A 639 -11.42 -34.26 11.93
CA PRO A 639 -12.60 -33.57 11.42
C PRO A 639 -13.47 -32.93 12.51
N LEU A 640 -14.08 -31.79 12.17
CA LEU A 640 -15.11 -31.12 12.96
C LEU A 640 -16.43 -31.03 12.17
N PRO A 641 -17.59 -31.23 12.81
CA PRO A 641 -18.87 -31.29 12.10
C PRO A 641 -19.32 -29.96 11.51
N TYR A 642 -18.74 -28.84 11.97
CA TYR A 642 -19.03 -27.47 11.51
C TYR A 642 -17.91 -26.88 10.65
N ALA A 643 -16.90 -27.69 10.27
CA ALA A 643 -15.76 -27.24 9.47
C ALA A 643 -15.79 -27.83 8.06
N SER A 644 -15.12 -27.16 7.13
CA SER A 644 -14.72 -27.75 5.86
C SER A 644 -13.53 -28.67 6.09
N ASN A 645 -13.72 -29.98 5.96
CA ASN A 645 -12.72 -30.98 6.30
C ASN A 645 -12.00 -31.50 5.04
N PHE A 646 -10.68 -31.40 5.02
CA PHE A 646 -9.82 -31.91 3.95
C PHE A 646 -8.99 -33.09 4.45
N VAL A 647 -8.67 -34.00 3.51
CA VAL A 647 -7.75 -35.11 3.74
C VAL A 647 -6.66 -35.04 2.67
N VAL A 648 -5.40 -35.15 3.10
CA VAL A 648 -4.22 -35.18 2.24
C VAL A 648 -3.48 -36.49 2.49
N ASN A 649 -3.05 -37.16 1.42
CA ASN A 649 -2.27 -38.38 1.52
C ASN A 649 -0.78 -38.02 1.69
N GLY A 650 -0.09 -38.72 2.58
CA GLY A 650 1.35 -38.63 2.81
C GLY A 650 1.95 -39.99 3.12
N THR A 651 3.25 -40.02 3.42
CA THR A 651 3.98 -41.25 3.74
C THR A 651 4.97 -40.99 4.87
N CYS A 652 5.05 -41.89 5.85
CA CYS A 652 6.07 -41.80 6.88
C CYS A 652 7.35 -42.48 6.42
N THR A 653 8.46 -41.78 6.54
CA THR A 653 9.79 -42.23 6.10
C THR A 653 10.70 -42.59 7.29
N ASP A 654 10.28 -42.29 8.51
CA ASP A 654 11.04 -42.57 9.72
C ASP A 654 10.76 -43.96 10.30
N PHE A 655 11.71 -44.47 11.09
CA PHE A 655 11.62 -45.79 11.74
C PHE A 655 10.41 -45.90 12.67
N PHE A 656 9.98 -44.79 13.28
CA PHE A 656 8.83 -44.74 14.19
C PHE A 656 7.49 -44.52 13.48
N LYS A 657 7.50 -44.30 12.16
CA LYS A 657 6.31 -44.00 11.33
C LYS A 657 5.48 -42.83 11.87
N ALA A 658 6.13 -41.78 12.34
CA ALA A 658 5.52 -40.63 12.99
C ALA A 658 5.90 -39.28 12.36
N ASN A 659 6.85 -39.25 11.42
CA ASN A 659 7.36 -37.98 10.90
C ASN A 659 6.38 -37.21 10.01
N LEU A 660 5.35 -37.86 9.46
CA LEU A 660 4.34 -37.19 8.63
C LEU A 660 3.61 -36.08 9.39
N HIS A 661 3.41 -36.23 10.70
CA HIS A 661 2.78 -35.20 11.53
C HIS A 661 3.51 -33.86 11.45
N ASP A 662 4.85 -33.84 11.42
CA ASP A 662 5.61 -32.60 11.31
C ASP A 662 5.88 -32.21 9.85
N THR A 663 6.11 -33.19 8.96
CA THR A 663 6.40 -32.91 7.53
C THR A 663 5.15 -32.49 6.74
N ILE A 664 3.94 -32.57 7.31
CA ILE A 664 2.72 -32.03 6.70
C ILE A 664 2.75 -30.51 6.53
N LEU A 665 3.63 -29.82 7.25
CA LEU A 665 3.83 -28.37 7.13
C LEU A 665 4.89 -28.01 6.09
N ASP A 666 5.63 -28.99 5.57
CA ASP A 666 6.65 -28.79 4.55
C ASP A 666 5.97 -28.71 3.16
N PRO A 667 6.01 -27.54 2.49
CA PRO A 667 5.36 -27.34 1.19
C PRO A 667 5.97 -28.21 0.08
N ASP A 668 7.22 -28.63 0.20
CA ASP A 668 7.89 -29.46 -0.80
C ASP A 668 7.52 -30.93 -0.62
N MET A 669 7.39 -31.39 0.62
CA MET A 669 6.93 -32.77 0.91
C MET A 669 5.42 -32.94 0.76
N THR A 670 4.63 -31.91 1.09
CA THR A 670 3.16 -31.95 1.07
C THR A 670 2.55 -30.70 0.39
N PRO A 671 2.80 -30.49 -0.90
CA PRO A 671 2.38 -29.27 -1.62
C PRO A 671 0.87 -29.04 -1.58
N LYS A 672 0.07 -30.11 -1.49
CA LYS A 672 -1.39 -30.02 -1.40
C LYS A 672 -1.87 -29.28 -0.15
N VAL A 673 -1.15 -29.39 0.97
CA VAL A 673 -1.50 -28.70 2.23
C VAL A 673 -1.34 -27.19 2.03
N TYR A 674 -0.20 -26.77 1.48
CA TYR A 674 0.06 -25.38 1.15
C TYR A 674 -0.97 -24.82 0.15
N GLU A 675 -1.33 -25.57 -0.90
CA GLU A 675 -2.37 -25.15 -1.85
C GLU A 675 -3.72 -24.90 -1.16
N ILE A 676 -4.13 -25.78 -0.24
CA ILE A 676 -5.37 -25.62 0.52
C ILE A 676 -5.27 -24.37 1.40
N VAL A 677 -4.18 -24.21 2.16
CA VAL A 677 -3.96 -23.05 3.02
C VAL A 677 -4.04 -21.75 2.21
N ARG A 678 -3.31 -21.67 1.10
CA ARG A 678 -3.30 -20.51 0.20
C ARG A 678 -4.69 -20.19 -0.34
N ASN A 679 -5.43 -21.20 -0.82
CA ASN A 679 -6.76 -20.99 -1.39
C ASN A 679 -7.74 -20.50 -0.33
N VAL A 680 -7.76 -21.13 0.85
CA VAL A 680 -8.60 -20.72 1.97
C VAL A 680 -8.30 -19.28 2.39
N LEU A 681 -7.02 -18.88 2.41
CA LEU A 681 -6.64 -17.51 2.76
C LEU A 681 -7.14 -16.49 1.74
N LYS A 682 -7.25 -16.85 0.45
CA LYS A 682 -7.75 -16.00 -0.64
C LYS A 682 -9.29 -15.90 -0.75
N GLU A 683 -10.05 -16.87 -0.22
CA GLU A 683 -11.53 -16.94 -0.25
C GLU A 683 -12.28 -15.87 0.58
#